data_AF-A0A8J6JDC7-F1
#
_entry.id   AF-A0A8J6JDC7-F1
#
_cell.length_a   1.000
_cell.length_b   1.000
_cell.length_c   1.000
_cell.angle_alpha   90.00
_cell.angle_beta   90.00
_cell.angle_gamma   90.00
#
_symmetry.space_group_name_H-M   'P 1'
#
loop_
_entity.id
_entity.type
_entity.pdbx_description
1 polymer ?
#
loop_
_entity_poly.entity_id
_entity_poly.type
_entity_poly.pdbx_seq_one_letter_code
_entity_poly.pdbx_strand_id
1 'polypeptide(L)'
;MDIPTTTAVTPLHAPASDAQTLSESILRKLIFDMGKSERGAQRRDWFLAAALATRDQVIERWLGATRGSYESQSKQVYYLSLEFLIGRLLRDNISNLCIADQVRDALALLGVPFDEVRAAEPDAALGNGGLGRLAACFMESLASLGIPAFGYGIRYDHGLFAQQIVGGWQREVPEDWLTFGNPWEFARPEIAHDIGFGGGMSVVEGPEGSDGPRQVWTPSETIHAVAYDTPIIGWRGRHVNTLRLWSARSSDPLSLEAFNHGDHVGALADRMRQEAISKVLYPGDETPSGQELRLRQEYFFASAALQDLVRRHLRVYGELHSLPDKVAIQLNDTHPAIAVAELMRICMDLHGLGWEDAWKVTTGSISYTNHTLMPEALESWPVPLMERLLPRHMQIIYLINAHHLDAVAAAYPGDDALLASLSLIGEGYGRRVRMGHLAFVGSHKVNGVSALHTDLLKQTVFSDFNKLFPGRIVNKTNGITFRRWLHQANPGLTSLLREVVGDRVLDDPTALEGLRPLADDRAFQKRFMAVKRTNKDALALHVRHALDLKLNPTAMFDVQIKRIHEYKRQLLNVLEAVALYDAMRDSPTINFAPRVKLFAGKAAASYHRAKLIIKLAHDVGRVINSDPVIRDRLKLAFLPNYNVSAAEIIVPAADLSEQISTAGM
;
A
#
# COMPACT_ATOMS: atom_id res chain seq x y z
N MET A 1 -9.41 19.96 3.71
CA MET A 1 -10.35 20.54 2.72
C MET A 1 -11.61 20.99 3.41
N ASP A 2 -11.87 22.28 3.31
CA ASP A 2 -13.15 22.88 3.63
C ASP A 2 -14.24 22.23 2.77
N ILE A 3 -15.33 21.81 3.42
CA ILE A 3 -16.56 21.55 2.67
C ILE A 3 -16.99 22.93 2.17
N PRO A 4 -17.22 23.09 0.87
CA PRO A 4 -17.54 24.40 0.35
C PRO A 4 -18.86 24.86 0.97
N THR A 5 -18.82 26.01 1.63
CA THR A 5 -19.96 26.91 1.58
C THR A 5 -20.21 27.26 0.10
N THR A 6 -21.48 27.41 -0.25
CA THR A 6 -22.06 27.56 -1.61
C THR A 6 -21.62 28.82 -2.38
N THR A 7 -20.40 29.31 -2.21
CA THR A 7 -19.84 30.39 -3.01
C THR A 7 -19.25 29.84 -4.31
N ALA A 8 -19.75 30.34 -5.44
CA ALA A 8 -19.26 30.05 -6.77
C ALA A 8 -17.75 30.34 -6.86
N VAL A 9 -16.96 29.32 -7.21
CA VAL A 9 -15.52 29.47 -7.46
C VAL A 9 -15.33 29.83 -8.92
N THR A 10 -14.60 30.91 -9.19
CA THR A 10 -14.17 31.29 -10.54
C THR A 10 -13.41 30.12 -11.20
N PRO A 11 -13.80 29.66 -12.40
CA PRO A 11 -13.03 28.65 -13.10
C PRO A 11 -11.61 29.19 -13.33
N LEU A 12 -10.61 28.46 -12.83
CA LEU A 12 -9.22 28.69 -13.20
C LEU A 12 -9.08 28.33 -14.70
N HIS A 13 -8.16 28.99 -15.40
CA HIS A 13 -8.01 28.91 -16.86
C HIS A 13 -8.10 27.49 -17.44
N ALA A 14 -8.59 27.38 -18.69
CA ALA A 14 -8.63 26.11 -19.43
C ALA A 14 -7.28 25.38 -19.33
N PRO A 15 -7.26 24.07 -19.03
CA PRO A 15 -6.02 23.34 -18.80
C PRO A 15 -5.10 23.42 -20.02
N ALA A 16 -3.86 23.82 -19.78
CA ALA A 16 -2.77 23.84 -20.77
C ALA A 16 -2.66 22.45 -21.41
N SER A 17 -3.05 22.34 -22.67
CA SER A 17 -3.16 21.06 -23.37
C SER A 17 -2.20 20.93 -24.56
N ASP A 18 -1.61 22.03 -25.01
CA ASP A 18 -0.56 22.04 -26.02
C ASP A 18 0.85 22.14 -25.39
N ALA A 19 1.86 21.70 -26.14
CA ALA A 19 3.24 21.62 -25.68
C ALA A 19 3.85 22.99 -25.35
N GLN A 20 3.44 24.07 -26.04
CA GLN A 20 3.98 25.41 -25.81
C GLN A 20 3.51 25.95 -24.47
N THR A 21 2.20 25.90 -24.20
CA THR A 21 1.64 26.35 -22.92
C THR A 21 2.17 25.50 -21.75
N LEU A 22 2.36 24.19 -21.94
CA LEU A 22 2.98 23.32 -20.94
C LEU A 22 4.45 23.68 -20.69
N SER A 23 5.23 23.96 -21.74
CA SER A 23 6.62 24.41 -21.63
C SER A 23 6.72 25.69 -20.80
N GLU A 24 5.87 26.68 -21.10
CA GLU A 24 5.79 27.93 -20.35
C GLU A 24 5.40 27.71 -18.88
N SER A 25 4.46 26.79 -18.61
CA SER A 25 4.08 26.42 -17.24
C SER A 25 5.25 25.78 -16.49
N ILE A 26 5.96 24.82 -17.10
CA ILE A 26 7.15 24.19 -16.52
C ILE A 26 8.22 25.23 -16.22
N LEU A 27 8.52 26.11 -17.18
CA LEU A 27 9.50 27.18 -16.99
C LEU A 27 9.08 28.15 -15.88
N ARG A 28 7.79 28.48 -15.79
CA ARG A 28 7.24 29.30 -14.71
C ARG A 28 7.44 28.65 -13.35
N LYS A 29 7.19 27.35 -13.21
CA LYS A 29 7.48 26.61 -11.96
C LYS A 29 8.96 26.60 -11.62
N LEU A 30 9.83 26.42 -12.62
CA LEU A 30 11.28 26.48 -12.41
C LEU A 30 11.73 27.85 -11.88
N ILE A 31 11.20 28.94 -12.44
CA ILE A 31 11.60 30.29 -12.05
C ILE A 31 11.00 30.68 -10.69
N PHE A 32 9.70 30.53 -10.51
CA PHE A 32 8.99 31.13 -9.38
C PHE A 32 8.80 30.20 -8.19
N ASP A 33 8.69 28.88 -8.40
CA ASP A 33 8.56 27.92 -7.31
C ASP A 33 9.94 27.39 -6.87
N MET A 34 10.90 27.25 -7.80
CA MET A 34 12.25 26.75 -7.50
C MET A 34 13.32 27.84 -7.37
N GLY A 35 13.07 29.07 -7.83
CA GLY A 35 14.07 30.13 -7.81
C GLY A 35 15.26 29.88 -8.73
N LYS A 36 15.07 29.13 -9.82
CA LYS A 36 16.13 28.69 -10.74
C LYS A 36 15.93 29.27 -12.14
N SER A 37 17.04 29.57 -12.81
CA SER A 37 17.05 29.80 -14.26
C SER A 37 17.34 28.50 -15.00
N GLU A 38 16.99 28.43 -16.28
CA GLU A 38 17.27 27.28 -17.15
C GLU A 38 18.74 26.88 -17.13
N ARG A 39 19.65 27.87 -17.15
CA ARG A 39 21.11 27.64 -17.13
C ARG A 39 21.63 27.03 -15.83
N GLY A 40 20.92 27.26 -14.71
CA GLY A 40 21.32 26.79 -13.38
C GLY A 40 20.52 25.58 -12.88
N ALA A 41 19.58 25.07 -13.69
CA ALA A 41 18.68 24.00 -13.32
C ALA A 41 19.35 22.63 -13.45
N GLN A 42 19.25 21.83 -12.39
CA GLN A 42 19.67 20.43 -12.38
C GLN A 42 18.50 19.50 -12.72
N ARG A 43 18.80 18.21 -12.93
CA ARG A 43 17.78 17.19 -13.24
C ARG A 43 16.61 17.17 -12.23
N ARG A 44 16.90 17.36 -10.93
CA ARG A 44 15.87 17.44 -9.89
C ARG A 44 14.99 18.68 -10.03
N ASP A 45 15.57 19.83 -10.39
CA ASP A 45 14.82 21.07 -10.56
C ASP A 45 13.81 20.93 -11.71
N TRP A 46 14.23 20.33 -12.83
CA TRP A 46 13.35 20.03 -13.96
C TRP A 46 12.25 19.03 -13.62
N PHE A 47 12.57 17.99 -12.84
CA PHE A 47 11.56 17.08 -12.29
C PHE A 47 10.51 17.82 -11.45
N LEU A 48 10.96 18.64 -10.48
CA LEU A 48 10.04 19.37 -9.62
C LEU A 48 9.18 20.34 -10.41
N ALA A 49 9.78 21.07 -11.36
CA ALA A 49 9.04 21.98 -12.23
C ALA A 49 7.96 21.26 -13.07
N ALA A 50 8.31 20.13 -13.70
CA ALA A 50 7.36 19.30 -14.46
C ALA A 50 6.26 18.68 -13.58
N ALA A 51 6.63 18.21 -12.38
CA ALA A 51 5.70 17.66 -11.42
C ALA A 51 4.71 18.72 -10.94
N LEU A 52 5.18 19.92 -10.57
CA LEU A 52 4.33 21.03 -10.13
C LEU A 52 3.39 21.53 -11.24
N ALA A 53 3.88 21.65 -12.49
CA ALA A 53 3.05 22.04 -13.63
C ALA A 53 1.95 20.99 -13.91
N THR A 54 2.30 19.71 -13.81
CA THR A 54 1.32 18.60 -13.93
C THR A 54 0.33 18.61 -12.77
N ARG A 55 0.81 18.85 -11.54
CA ARG A 55 0.00 18.88 -10.31
C ARG A 55 -1.07 19.94 -10.36
N ASP A 56 -0.80 21.12 -10.92
CA ASP A 56 -1.81 22.18 -11.08
C ASP A 56 -3.06 21.67 -11.82
N GLN A 57 -2.88 20.86 -12.88
CA GLN A 57 -3.99 20.25 -13.62
C GLN A 57 -4.74 19.16 -12.82
N VAL A 58 -4.04 18.47 -11.92
CA VAL A 58 -4.65 17.47 -11.02
C VAL A 58 -5.48 18.16 -9.94
N ILE A 59 -4.99 19.26 -9.37
CA ILE A 59 -5.65 19.99 -8.28
C ILE A 59 -7.02 20.50 -8.74
N GLU A 60 -7.12 21.09 -9.92
CA GLU A 60 -8.38 21.63 -10.43
C GLU A 60 -9.47 20.53 -10.48
N ARG A 61 -9.11 19.37 -11.03
CA ARG A 61 -9.98 18.19 -11.09
C ARG A 61 -10.29 17.63 -9.69
N TRP A 62 -9.31 17.66 -8.78
CA TRP A 62 -9.47 17.17 -7.41
C TRP A 62 -10.44 18.01 -6.58
N LEU A 63 -10.35 19.33 -6.68
CA LEU A 63 -11.28 20.23 -6.03
C LEU A 63 -12.69 20.09 -6.62
N GLY A 64 -12.82 19.90 -7.93
CA GLY A 64 -14.10 19.63 -8.59
C GLY A 64 -14.71 18.29 -8.16
N ALA A 65 -13.93 17.21 -8.16
CA ALA A 65 -14.34 15.87 -7.76
C ALA A 65 -14.79 15.80 -6.30
N THR A 66 -14.05 16.47 -5.40
CA THR A 66 -14.40 16.54 -3.98
C THR A 66 -15.73 17.25 -3.78
N ARG A 67 -15.94 18.39 -4.47
CA ARG A 67 -17.21 19.15 -4.44
C ARG A 67 -18.39 18.32 -4.92
N GLY A 68 -18.28 17.76 -6.13
CA GLY A 68 -19.35 16.98 -6.74
C GLY A 68 -19.76 15.78 -5.88
N SER A 69 -18.82 15.14 -5.19
CA SER A 69 -19.11 13.99 -4.31
C SER A 69 -19.95 14.34 -3.09
N TYR A 70 -19.82 15.56 -2.56
CA TYR A 70 -20.64 16.05 -1.45
C TYR A 70 -21.98 16.58 -1.93
N GLU A 71 -22.01 17.32 -3.04
CA GLU A 71 -23.24 17.81 -3.66
C GLU A 71 -24.17 16.66 -4.07
N SER A 72 -23.62 15.56 -4.57
CA SER A 72 -24.40 14.36 -4.93
C SER A 72 -24.80 13.51 -3.72
N GLN A 73 -24.34 13.83 -2.51
CA GLN A 73 -24.51 13.04 -1.28
C GLN A 73 -24.22 11.53 -1.46
N SER A 74 -23.29 11.20 -2.36
CA SER A 74 -22.98 9.81 -2.70
C SER A 74 -22.30 9.09 -1.53
N LYS A 75 -22.57 7.79 -1.38
CA LYS A 75 -21.86 6.93 -0.43
C LYS A 75 -20.38 6.89 -0.79
N GLN A 76 -19.51 7.08 0.20
CA GLN A 76 -18.06 7.16 0.00
C GLN A 76 -17.33 5.94 0.59
N VAL A 77 -16.29 5.50 -0.11
CA VAL A 77 -15.44 4.38 0.33
C VAL A 77 -14.23 4.91 1.08
N TYR A 78 -13.90 4.31 2.21
CA TYR A 78 -12.71 4.60 3.00
C TYR A 78 -11.89 3.33 3.15
N TYR A 79 -10.74 3.29 2.46
CA TYR A 79 -9.87 2.14 2.41
C TYR A 79 -8.72 2.32 3.41
N LEU A 80 -8.77 1.59 4.52
CA LEU A 80 -7.76 1.66 5.58
C LEU A 80 -6.68 0.62 5.31
N SER A 81 -5.44 1.07 5.11
CA SER A 81 -4.31 0.16 4.90
C SER A 81 -3.03 0.72 5.51
N LEU A 82 -2.25 -0.16 6.11
CA LEU A 82 -0.94 0.18 6.66
C LEU A 82 0.10 0.43 5.54
N GLU A 83 -0.15 -0.03 4.32
CA GLU A 83 0.78 0.17 3.19
C GLU A 83 0.09 0.60 1.88
N PHE A 84 0.76 1.48 1.14
CA PHE A 84 0.41 1.90 -0.21
C PHE A 84 1.66 1.96 -1.10
N LEU A 85 1.86 0.99 -1.99
CA LEU A 85 2.96 1.02 -2.96
C LEU A 85 2.57 1.80 -4.21
N ILE A 86 2.42 3.12 -4.10
CA ILE A 86 1.99 3.98 -5.22
C ILE A 86 3.08 4.15 -6.30
N GLY A 87 4.35 3.99 -5.95
CA GLY A 87 5.48 4.17 -6.87
C GLY A 87 5.70 5.64 -7.23
N ARG A 88 6.18 5.89 -8.45
CA ARG A 88 6.36 7.23 -9.02
C ARG A 88 5.06 7.77 -9.61
N LEU A 89 4.81 9.07 -9.43
CA LEU A 89 3.54 9.71 -9.77
C LEU A 89 3.62 10.62 -11.00
N LEU A 90 4.78 11.14 -11.41
CA LEU A 90 4.85 12.00 -12.60
C LEU A 90 4.32 11.28 -13.84
N ARG A 91 4.88 10.10 -14.11
CA ARG A 91 4.48 9.26 -15.24
C ARG A 91 3.00 8.84 -15.14
N ASP A 92 2.56 8.51 -13.94
CA ASP A 92 1.20 8.08 -13.68
C ASP A 92 0.20 9.18 -14.00
N ASN A 93 0.47 10.38 -13.47
CA ASN A 93 -0.41 11.53 -13.60
C ASN A 93 -0.50 12.00 -15.05
N ILE A 94 0.62 12.15 -15.77
CA ILE A 94 0.58 12.55 -17.18
C ILE A 94 -0.10 11.49 -18.07
N SER A 95 0.06 10.20 -17.73
CA SER A 95 -0.61 9.11 -18.44
C SER A 95 -2.11 9.15 -18.19
N ASN A 96 -2.55 9.27 -16.94
CA ASN A 96 -3.95 9.31 -16.57
C ASN A 96 -4.65 10.61 -16.99
N LEU A 97 -3.90 11.70 -17.19
CA LEU A 97 -4.39 12.93 -17.83
C LEU A 97 -4.42 12.86 -19.36
N CYS A 98 -3.78 11.83 -19.96
CA CYS A 98 -3.57 11.71 -21.40
C CYS A 98 -2.78 12.89 -22.01
N ILE A 99 -1.76 13.37 -21.29
CA ILE A 99 -0.88 14.47 -21.70
C ILE A 99 0.60 14.07 -21.78
N ALA A 100 0.90 12.77 -21.77
CA ALA A 100 2.28 12.28 -21.70
C ALA A 100 3.15 12.74 -22.88
N ASP A 101 2.60 12.77 -24.08
CA ASP A 101 3.31 13.22 -25.28
C ASP A 101 3.51 14.74 -25.26
N GLN A 102 2.50 15.49 -24.85
CA GLN A 102 2.59 16.96 -24.74
C GLN A 102 3.60 17.40 -23.68
N VAL A 103 3.72 16.67 -22.57
CA VAL A 103 4.77 16.92 -21.57
C VAL A 103 6.16 16.58 -22.11
N ARG A 104 6.28 15.49 -22.89
CA ARG A 104 7.55 15.13 -23.56
C ARG A 104 7.98 16.21 -24.55
N ASP A 105 7.06 16.69 -25.38
CA ASP A 105 7.30 17.73 -26.38
C ASP A 105 7.62 19.07 -25.70
N ALA A 106 6.90 19.42 -24.63
CA ALA A 106 7.18 20.62 -23.84
C ALA A 106 8.60 20.62 -23.26
N LEU A 107 9.05 19.49 -22.68
CA LEU A 107 10.41 19.35 -22.19
C LEU A 107 11.44 19.39 -23.31
N ALA A 108 11.12 18.84 -24.49
CA ALA A 108 11.99 18.89 -25.66
C ALA A 108 12.20 20.34 -26.17
N LEU A 109 11.16 21.19 -26.13
CA LEU A 109 11.28 22.62 -26.44
C LEU A 109 12.25 23.35 -25.50
N LEU A 110 12.36 22.87 -24.24
CA LEU A 110 13.28 23.38 -23.23
C LEU A 110 14.66 22.71 -23.28
N GLY A 111 14.90 21.78 -24.23
CA GLY A 111 16.14 21.02 -24.34
C GLY A 111 16.36 20.00 -23.23
N VAL A 112 15.30 19.55 -22.56
CA VAL A 112 15.36 18.65 -21.39
C VAL A 112 14.88 17.24 -21.76
N PRO A 113 15.70 16.19 -21.60
CA PRO A 113 15.28 14.83 -21.88
C PRO A 113 14.23 14.31 -20.88
N PHE A 114 13.06 13.89 -21.37
CA PHE A 114 11.98 13.37 -20.53
C PHE A 114 12.40 12.17 -19.64
N ASP A 115 13.24 11.27 -20.16
CA ASP A 115 13.69 10.11 -19.38
C ASP A 115 14.56 10.50 -18.18
N GLU A 116 15.34 11.59 -18.26
CA GLU A 116 16.11 12.09 -17.12
C GLU A 116 15.19 12.70 -16.05
N VAL A 117 14.16 13.43 -16.46
CA VAL A 117 13.15 14.03 -15.57
C VAL A 117 12.39 12.94 -14.80
N ARG A 118 11.92 11.90 -15.50
CA ARG A 118 11.22 10.77 -14.88
C ARG A 118 12.14 9.94 -13.98
N ALA A 119 13.41 9.78 -14.35
CA ALA A 119 14.38 9.04 -13.56
C ALA A 119 14.70 9.71 -12.22
N ALA A 120 14.62 11.05 -12.16
CA ALA A 120 14.91 11.85 -10.97
C ALA A 120 13.83 11.79 -9.87
N GLU A 121 12.64 11.28 -10.16
CA GLU A 121 11.59 11.06 -9.17
C GLU A 121 11.92 9.82 -8.31
N PRO A 122 11.99 9.94 -6.97
CA PRO A 122 12.10 8.77 -6.10
C PRO A 122 10.76 8.02 -6.01
N ASP A 123 10.80 6.71 -5.80
CA ASP A 123 9.60 5.94 -5.49
C ASP A 123 9.10 6.31 -4.08
N ALA A 124 7.80 6.52 -3.92
CA ALA A 124 7.22 6.76 -2.60
C ALA A 124 7.31 5.51 -1.72
N ALA A 125 8.06 5.59 -0.63
CA ALA A 125 8.33 4.47 0.28
C ALA A 125 7.21 4.28 1.31
N LEU A 126 5.98 4.08 0.84
CA LEU A 126 4.77 3.99 1.66
C LEU A 126 4.23 2.57 1.81
N GLY A 127 4.95 1.56 1.30
CA GLY A 127 4.56 0.17 1.36
C GLY A 127 5.71 -0.77 1.06
N ASN A 128 5.45 -2.07 1.13
CA ASN A 128 6.46 -3.09 0.85
C ASN A 128 5.98 -4.17 -0.13
N GLY A 129 4.77 -4.71 0.07
CA GLY A 129 4.36 -5.97 -0.56
C GLY A 129 3.17 -5.90 -1.52
N GLY A 130 2.67 -7.08 -1.86
CA GLY A 130 1.47 -7.22 -2.70
C GLY A 130 0.23 -6.56 -2.09
N LEU A 131 0.12 -6.51 -0.76
CA LEU A 131 -0.98 -5.87 -0.04
C LEU A 131 -1.05 -4.36 -0.34
N GLY A 132 0.08 -3.66 -0.25
CA GLY A 132 0.17 -2.23 -0.53
C GLY A 132 0.09 -1.91 -2.01
N ARG A 133 0.55 -2.82 -2.88
CA ARG A 133 0.39 -2.64 -4.33
C ARG A 133 -1.05 -2.85 -4.77
N LEU A 134 -1.79 -3.76 -4.13
CA LEU A 134 -3.24 -3.91 -4.31
C LEU A 134 -3.97 -2.64 -3.88
N ALA A 135 -3.66 -2.10 -2.69
CA ALA A 135 -4.23 -0.85 -2.20
C ALA A 135 -4.04 0.30 -3.20
N ALA A 136 -2.82 0.44 -3.76
CA ALA A 136 -2.54 1.44 -4.78
C ALA A 136 -3.32 1.20 -6.09
N CYS A 137 -3.42 -0.06 -6.57
CA CYS A 137 -4.24 -0.41 -7.74
C CYS A 137 -5.74 -0.13 -7.52
N PHE A 138 -6.25 -0.33 -6.30
CA PHE A 138 -7.63 0.00 -5.94
C PHE A 138 -7.87 1.50 -5.93
N MET A 139 -6.99 2.30 -5.33
CA MET A 139 -7.15 3.76 -5.34
C MET A 139 -7.25 4.32 -6.76
N GLU A 140 -6.38 3.86 -7.66
CA GLU A 140 -6.42 4.26 -9.07
C GLU A 140 -7.68 3.77 -9.79
N SER A 141 -8.14 2.55 -9.51
CA SER A 141 -9.34 1.98 -10.14
C SER A 141 -10.63 2.63 -9.63
N LEU A 142 -10.72 2.92 -8.33
CA LEU A 142 -11.82 3.69 -7.74
C LEU A 142 -11.92 5.06 -8.42
N ALA A 143 -10.79 5.75 -8.61
CA ALA A 143 -10.77 7.04 -9.32
C ALA A 143 -11.16 6.86 -10.80
N SER A 144 -10.64 5.83 -11.48
CA SER A 144 -10.97 5.57 -12.90
C SER A 144 -12.45 5.23 -13.13
N LEU A 145 -13.09 4.60 -12.15
CA LEU A 145 -14.52 4.27 -12.17
C LEU A 145 -15.41 5.42 -11.68
N GLY A 146 -14.83 6.53 -11.18
CA GLY A 146 -15.58 7.64 -10.61
C GLY A 146 -16.22 7.32 -9.26
N ILE A 147 -15.69 6.33 -8.53
CA ILE A 147 -16.16 5.97 -7.19
C ILE A 147 -15.46 6.89 -6.17
N PRO A 148 -16.21 7.71 -5.42
CA PRO A 148 -15.63 8.64 -4.46
C PRO A 148 -15.04 7.86 -3.28
N ALA A 149 -13.73 8.03 -3.09
CA ALA A 149 -12.99 7.26 -2.11
C ALA A 149 -11.84 8.03 -1.45
N PHE A 150 -11.53 7.59 -0.24
CA PHE A 150 -10.36 7.98 0.53
C PHE A 150 -9.51 6.73 0.80
N GLY A 151 -8.20 6.83 0.57
CA GLY A 151 -7.23 5.90 1.12
C GLY A 151 -6.66 6.48 2.41
N TYR A 152 -6.59 5.70 3.48
CA TYR A 152 -6.00 6.11 4.75
C TYR A 152 -4.82 5.23 5.13
N GLY A 153 -3.70 5.84 5.48
CA GLY A 153 -2.50 5.15 5.95
C GLY A 153 -1.56 6.08 6.72
N ILE A 154 -0.31 5.64 6.91
CA ILE A 154 0.73 6.41 7.60
C ILE A 154 1.70 7.01 6.58
N ARG A 155 2.14 8.24 6.82
CA ARG A 155 3.20 8.89 6.04
C ARG A 155 4.57 8.50 6.60
N TYR A 156 5.13 7.39 6.11
CA TYR A 156 6.44 6.90 6.56
C TYR A 156 7.59 7.75 6.02
N ASP A 157 8.45 8.22 6.92
CA ASP A 157 9.63 9.01 6.54
C ASP A 157 10.66 8.15 5.75
N HIS A 158 10.84 6.88 6.13
CA HIS A 158 11.88 5.99 5.60
C HIS A 158 11.38 4.67 5.01
N GLY A 159 10.06 4.51 4.87
CA GLY A 159 9.43 3.28 4.39
C GLY A 159 9.90 2.03 5.14
N LEU A 160 10.09 0.92 4.43
CA LEU A 160 10.66 -0.29 5.03
C LEU A 160 12.19 -0.19 5.13
N PHE A 161 12.89 -0.17 3.99
CA PHE A 161 14.32 0.14 3.81
C PHE A 161 14.67 0.03 2.32
N ALA A 162 15.70 0.76 1.89
CA ALA A 162 16.38 0.52 0.62
C ALA A 162 17.34 -0.66 0.76
N GLN A 163 17.32 -1.58 -0.19
CA GLN A 163 18.17 -2.76 -0.18
C GLN A 163 19.48 -2.48 -0.90
N GLN A 164 20.60 -2.63 -0.20
CA GLN A 164 21.93 -2.70 -0.81
C GLN A 164 22.46 -4.13 -0.74
N ILE A 165 23.32 -4.51 -1.69
CA ILE A 165 24.02 -5.79 -1.67
C ILE A 165 25.51 -5.55 -1.45
N VAL A 166 26.06 -6.08 -0.36
CA VAL A 166 27.49 -5.98 -0.03
C VAL A 166 28.04 -7.39 0.19
N GLY A 167 29.01 -7.80 -0.63
CA GLY A 167 29.57 -9.16 -0.55
C GLY A 167 28.54 -10.28 -0.78
N GLY A 168 27.46 -9.99 -1.52
CA GLY A 168 26.33 -10.90 -1.73
C GLY A 168 25.30 -10.91 -0.60
N TRP A 169 25.51 -10.16 0.48
CA TRP A 169 24.54 -10.03 1.58
C TRP A 169 23.66 -8.80 1.41
N GLN A 170 22.39 -8.94 1.78
CA GLN A 170 21.50 -7.81 1.96
C GLN A 170 21.95 -6.94 3.13
N ARG A 171 22.06 -5.63 2.89
CA ARG A 171 22.21 -4.57 3.88
C ARG A 171 21.02 -3.61 3.75
N GLU A 172 20.35 -3.36 4.86
CA GLU A 172 19.27 -2.38 4.95
C GLU A 172 19.85 -0.97 5.14
N VAL A 173 19.35 -0.01 4.36
CA VAL A 173 19.58 1.43 4.58
C VAL A 173 18.24 2.17 4.56
N PRO A 174 18.07 3.28 5.30
CA PRO A 174 16.82 4.04 5.25
C PRO A 174 16.52 4.54 3.83
N GLU A 175 15.25 4.53 3.43
CA GLU A 175 14.82 5.25 2.22
C GLU A 175 14.87 6.76 2.50
N ASP A 176 15.24 7.55 1.49
CA ASP A 176 15.47 9.00 1.60
C ASP A 176 14.48 9.82 0.74
N TRP A 177 13.36 9.21 0.34
CA TRP A 177 12.40 9.76 -0.62
C TRP A 177 11.79 11.12 -0.23
N LEU A 178 11.78 11.46 1.07
CA LEU A 178 11.28 12.72 1.60
C LEU A 178 12.36 13.75 1.95
N THR A 179 13.65 13.41 1.85
CA THR A 179 14.77 14.28 2.25
C THR A 179 14.71 15.66 1.60
N PHE A 180 14.26 15.72 0.35
CA PHE A 180 14.16 16.94 -0.44
C PHE A 180 12.72 17.33 -0.76
N GLY A 181 11.76 16.86 0.06
CA GLY A 181 10.34 17.06 -0.13
C GLY A 181 9.72 16.21 -1.23
N ASN A 182 8.38 16.14 -1.21
CA ASN A 182 7.55 15.45 -2.18
C ASN A 182 6.60 16.46 -2.86
N PRO A 183 6.71 16.69 -4.18
CA PRO A 183 5.87 17.69 -4.84
C PRO A 183 4.39 17.28 -4.91
N TRP A 184 4.04 16.02 -4.66
CA TRP A 184 2.67 15.51 -4.83
C TRP A 184 1.80 15.63 -3.58
N GLU A 185 2.39 15.88 -2.42
CA GLU A 185 1.65 15.95 -1.16
C GLU A 185 1.28 17.39 -0.75
N PHE A 186 0.16 17.51 -0.06
CA PHE A 186 -0.28 18.74 0.60
C PHE A 186 -0.37 18.49 2.10
N ALA A 187 0.47 19.17 2.86
CA ALA A 187 0.30 19.22 4.31
C ALA A 187 -1.04 19.89 4.66
N ARG A 188 -1.76 19.31 5.62
CA ARG A 188 -3.03 19.81 6.15
C ARG A 188 -2.89 20.01 7.67
N PRO A 189 -2.06 20.97 8.12
CA PRO A 189 -1.88 21.22 9.56
C PRO A 189 -3.19 21.58 10.27
N GLU A 190 -4.19 22.11 9.54
CA GLU A 190 -5.53 22.38 10.03
C GLU A 190 -6.38 21.10 10.27
N ILE A 191 -5.89 19.94 9.82
CA ILE A 191 -6.48 18.62 10.07
C ILE A 191 -5.49 17.83 10.93
N ALA A 192 -5.58 18.08 12.23
CA ALA A 192 -4.85 17.37 13.25
C ALA A 192 -5.82 16.71 14.24
N HIS A 193 -5.53 15.48 14.64
CA HIS A 193 -6.33 14.73 15.61
C HIS A 193 -5.46 14.25 16.76
N ASP A 194 -6.02 14.30 17.96
CA ASP A 194 -5.36 13.83 19.18
C ASP A 194 -5.53 12.32 19.32
N ILE A 195 -4.41 11.63 19.45
CA ILE A 195 -4.34 10.18 19.61
C ILE A 195 -3.76 9.87 20.99
N GLY A 196 -4.62 9.33 21.86
CA GLY A 196 -4.26 8.95 23.23
C GLY A 196 -3.58 7.58 23.32
N PHE A 197 -2.65 7.43 24.26
CA PHE A 197 -2.05 6.15 24.65
C PHE A 197 -1.95 6.03 26.17
N GLY A 198 -2.14 4.81 26.67
CA GLY A 198 -2.06 4.47 28.09
C GLY A 198 -3.11 5.17 28.95
N GLY A 199 -2.75 5.52 30.17
CA GLY A 199 -3.62 6.26 31.08
C GLY A 199 -4.65 5.40 31.81
N GLY A 200 -5.71 6.05 32.29
CA GLY A 200 -6.67 5.45 33.21
C GLY A 200 -8.12 5.67 32.80
N MET A 201 -9.00 4.85 33.37
CA MET A 201 -10.45 4.96 33.23
C MET A 201 -11.04 5.60 34.49
N SER A 202 -11.95 6.54 34.30
CA SER A 202 -12.80 7.09 35.36
C SER A 202 -14.27 6.96 34.97
N VAL A 203 -15.12 6.96 35.99
CA VAL A 203 -16.58 6.97 35.83
C VAL A 203 -17.08 8.32 36.29
N VAL A 204 -17.80 9.02 35.43
CA VAL A 204 -18.43 10.30 35.74
C VAL A 204 -19.94 10.17 35.66
N GLU A 205 -20.67 10.95 36.45
CA GLU A 205 -22.12 11.05 36.27
C GLU A 205 -22.43 11.61 34.88
N GLY A 206 -23.40 11.02 34.20
CA GLY A 206 -23.83 11.52 32.91
C GLY A 206 -24.62 12.84 33.05
N PRO A 207 -24.76 13.63 31.97
CA PRO A 207 -25.62 14.82 31.98
C PRO A 207 -27.05 14.48 32.41
N GLU A 208 -27.78 15.43 33.00
CA GLU A 208 -29.21 15.26 33.31
C GLU A 208 -29.98 14.74 32.07
N GLY A 209 -30.65 13.59 32.21
CA GLY A 209 -31.36 12.93 31.11
C GLY A 209 -30.59 11.83 30.36
N SER A 210 -29.39 11.43 30.80
CA SER A 210 -28.66 10.27 30.25
C SER A 210 -28.89 8.97 31.04
N ASP A 211 -28.76 7.82 30.37
CA ASP A 211 -28.96 6.46 30.91
C ASP A 211 -27.83 5.99 31.84
N GLY A 212 -27.38 6.84 32.76
CA GLY A 212 -26.47 6.49 33.84
C GLY A 212 -25.01 6.93 33.65
N PRO A 213 -24.07 6.30 34.40
CA PRO A 213 -22.70 6.77 34.50
C PRO A 213 -21.91 6.57 33.20
N ARG A 214 -21.10 7.57 32.84
CA ARG A 214 -20.29 7.61 31.63
C ARG A 214 -18.86 7.18 31.92
N GLN A 215 -18.31 6.30 31.08
CA GLN A 215 -16.90 5.92 31.09
C GLN A 215 -16.08 7.02 30.42
N VAL A 216 -15.01 7.48 31.08
CA VAL A 216 -14.09 8.49 30.56
C VAL A 216 -12.68 7.92 30.57
N TRP A 217 -12.05 7.93 29.40
CA TRP A 217 -10.64 7.58 29.26
C TRP A 217 -9.79 8.84 29.31
N THR A 218 -8.82 8.88 30.22
CA THR A 218 -7.81 9.93 30.30
C THR A 218 -6.46 9.32 29.89
N PRO A 219 -5.98 9.57 28.66
CA PRO A 219 -4.69 9.07 28.19
C PRO A 219 -3.53 9.59 29.04
N SER A 220 -2.50 8.78 29.25
CA SER A 220 -1.24 9.23 29.87
C SER A 220 -0.35 9.99 28.89
N GLU A 221 -0.56 9.76 27.59
CA GLU A 221 0.16 10.40 26.51
C GLU A 221 -0.81 10.74 25.38
N THR A 222 -0.59 11.89 24.73
CA THR A 222 -1.33 12.30 23.53
C THR A 222 -0.35 12.68 22.43
N ILE A 223 -0.59 12.21 21.20
CA ILE A 223 0.19 12.51 20.00
C ILE A 223 -0.73 13.13 18.96
N HIS A 224 -0.25 14.11 18.21
CA HIS A 224 -1.01 14.69 17.11
C HIS A 224 -0.79 13.90 15.82
N ALA A 225 -1.87 13.46 15.20
CA ALA A 225 -1.88 12.91 13.84
C ALA A 225 -2.17 14.04 12.84
N VAL A 226 -1.14 14.48 12.10
CA VAL A 226 -1.27 15.54 11.10
C VAL A 226 -1.45 14.95 9.70
N ALA A 227 -2.48 15.41 8.98
CA ALA A 227 -2.80 14.89 7.65
C ALA A 227 -1.89 15.44 6.53
N TYR A 228 -1.59 14.56 5.57
CA TYR A 228 -0.96 14.87 4.29
C TYR A 228 -1.80 14.25 3.17
N ASP A 229 -2.29 15.06 2.25
CA ASP A 229 -3.13 14.60 1.14
C ASP A 229 -2.28 14.42 -0.13
N THR A 230 -2.42 13.27 -0.78
CA THR A 230 -1.90 13.01 -2.13
C THR A 230 -3.07 12.71 -3.07
N PRO A 231 -3.31 13.51 -4.13
CA PRO A 231 -4.38 13.25 -5.08
C PRO A 231 -4.04 12.03 -5.95
N ILE A 232 -5.00 11.12 -6.10
CA ILE A 232 -4.91 9.93 -6.95
C ILE A 232 -5.87 10.08 -8.11
N ILE A 233 -5.33 10.34 -9.29
CA ILE A 233 -6.10 10.60 -10.51
C ILE A 233 -6.54 9.31 -11.19
N GLY A 234 -7.79 9.28 -11.64
CA GLY A 234 -8.34 8.22 -12.48
C GLY A 234 -8.00 8.40 -13.95
N TRP A 235 -8.14 7.33 -14.71
CA TRP A 235 -7.96 7.32 -16.15
C TRP A 235 -8.77 8.43 -16.85
N ARG A 236 -8.13 9.11 -17.81
CA ARG A 236 -8.62 10.31 -18.53
C ARG A 236 -9.02 11.48 -17.62
N GLY A 237 -8.47 11.55 -16.41
CA GLY A 237 -8.78 12.57 -15.41
C GLY A 237 -10.25 12.59 -14.97
N ARG A 238 -10.95 11.44 -15.11
CA ARG A 238 -12.41 11.35 -14.88
C ARG A 238 -12.83 11.71 -13.46
N HIS A 239 -12.01 11.34 -12.49
CA HIS A 239 -12.19 11.64 -11.07
C HIS A 239 -10.82 11.66 -10.39
N VAL A 240 -10.72 12.31 -9.24
CA VAL A 240 -9.50 12.31 -8.43
C VAL A 240 -9.88 12.04 -6.99
N ASN A 241 -9.39 10.92 -6.47
CA ASN A 241 -9.57 10.52 -5.08
C ASN A 241 -8.44 11.03 -4.20
N THR A 242 -8.60 10.94 -2.88
CA THR A 242 -7.59 11.39 -1.92
C THR A 242 -6.93 10.20 -1.25
N LEU A 243 -5.60 10.10 -1.30
CA LEU A 243 -4.82 9.31 -0.36
C LEU A 243 -4.37 10.22 0.79
N ARG A 244 -4.96 10.06 1.97
CA ARG A 244 -4.64 10.82 3.17
C ARG A 244 -3.72 9.99 4.07
N LEU A 245 -2.54 10.52 4.36
CA LEU A 245 -1.51 9.87 5.15
C LEU A 245 -1.26 10.68 6.43
N TRP A 246 -1.10 9.98 7.55
CA TRP A 246 -0.92 10.61 8.86
C TRP A 246 0.56 10.63 9.26
N SER A 247 1.04 11.79 9.69
CA SER A 247 2.37 11.95 10.29
C SER A 247 2.23 12.21 11.79
N ALA A 248 2.96 11.47 12.61
CA ALA A 248 2.95 11.65 14.05
C ALA A 248 3.77 12.89 14.42
N ARG A 249 3.22 13.74 15.28
CA ARG A 249 3.88 14.94 15.80
C ARG A 249 3.72 15.00 17.31
N SER A 250 4.81 15.31 17.99
CA SER A 250 4.80 15.60 19.43
C SER A 250 4.01 16.88 19.70
N SER A 251 3.26 16.90 20.79
CA SER A 251 2.62 18.12 21.31
C SER A 251 3.65 19.13 21.84
N ASP A 252 4.78 18.62 22.35
CA ASP A 252 5.90 19.43 22.82
C ASP A 252 7.14 19.20 21.94
N PRO A 253 7.58 20.21 21.16
CA PRO A 253 8.72 20.04 20.26
C PRO A 253 10.08 19.93 20.99
N LEU A 254 10.19 20.41 22.24
CA LEU A 254 11.43 20.45 23.01
C LEU A 254 11.15 20.82 24.48
N SER A 255 11.61 19.99 25.42
CA SER A 255 11.66 20.42 26.83
C SER A 255 12.75 21.46 27.04
N LEU A 256 12.35 22.75 27.08
CA LEU A 256 13.26 23.86 27.31
C LEU A 256 13.94 23.80 28.68
N GLU A 257 13.26 23.27 29.70
CA GLU A 257 13.83 23.09 31.04
C GLU A 257 15.01 22.11 31.01
N ALA A 258 14.80 20.90 30.47
CA ALA A 258 15.86 19.90 30.33
C ALA A 258 17.02 20.43 29.46
N PHE A 259 16.69 21.14 28.38
CA PHE A 259 17.68 21.73 27.49
C PHE A 259 18.53 22.80 28.19
N ASN A 260 17.90 23.70 28.95
CA ASN A 260 18.58 24.77 29.69
C ASN A 260 19.41 24.23 30.85
N HIS A 261 19.07 23.05 31.38
CA HIS A 261 19.88 22.33 32.38
C HIS A 261 21.00 21.47 31.77
N GLY A 262 21.18 21.49 30.44
CA GLY A 262 22.25 20.79 29.73
C GLY A 262 21.93 19.35 29.33
N ASP A 263 20.74 18.84 29.62
CA ASP A 263 20.28 17.53 29.14
C ASP A 263 19.66 17.64 27.75
N HIS A 264 20.51 17.88 26.76
CA HIS A 264 20.08 18.06 25.36
C HIS A 264 19.46 16.79 24.75
N VAL A 265 19.84 15.59 25.24
CA VAL A 265 19.30 14.31 24.76
C VAL A 265 17.92 14.06 25.36
N GLY A 266 17.79 14.18 26.69
CA GLY A 266 16.51 14.03 27.38
C GLY A 266 15.47 15.05 26.88
N ALA A 267 15.90 16.28 26.58
CA ALA A 267 15.03 17.32 26.04
C ALA A 267 14.31 16.94 24.72
N LEU A 268 14.85 15.99 23.95
CA LEU A 268 14.32 15.53 22.67
C LEU A 268 13.78 14.09 22.71
N ALA A 269 14.04 13.34 23.78
CA ALA A 269 13.78 11.90 23.85
C ALA A 269 12.28 11.56 23.66
N ASP A 270 11.39 12.28 24.33
CA ASP A 270 9.95 12.06 24.22
C ASP A 270 9.42 12.35 22.83
N ARG A 271 9.86 13.47 22.23
CA ARG A 271 9.53 13.80 20.84
C ARG A 271 9.96 12.69 19.89
N MET A 272 11.18 12.18 20.02
CA MET A 272 11.68 11.10 19.16
C MET A 272 10.85 9.82 19.32
N ARG A 273 10.48 9.46 20.55
CA ARG A 273 9.63 8.29 20.83
C ARG A 273 8.22 8.42 20.24
N GLN A 274 7.62 9.61 20.33
CA GLN A 274 6.29 9.87 19.79
C GLN A 274 6.28 9.90 18.26
N GLU A 275 7.27 10.56 17.65
CA GLU A 275 7.39 10.64 16.19
C GLU A 275 7.84 9.31 15.54
N ALA A 276 8.40 8.37 16.31
CA ALA A 276 8.83 7.05 15.83
C ALA A 276 7.70 6.27 15.10
N ILE A 277 6.44 6.51 15.49
CA ILE A 277 5.25 5.88 14.92
C ILE A 277 5.19 6.06 13.39
N SER A 278 5.60 7.21 12.84
CA SER A 278 5.56 7.45 11.40
C SER A 278 6.94 7.43 10.73
N LYS A 279 7.97 6.81 11.35
CA LYS A 279 9.32 6.74 10.75
C LYS A 279 9.47 5.59 9.78
N VAL A 280 9.19 4.36 10.22
CA VAL A 280 9.44 3.13 9.46
C VAL A 280 8.21 2.24 9.40
N LEU A 281 8.04 1.56 8.26
CA LEU A 281 6.99 0.58 8.02
C LEU A 281 7.41 -0.78 8.60
N TYR A 282 6.51 -1.43 9.34
CA TYR A 282 6.75 -2.74 9.98
C TYR A 282 8.04 -2.78 10.82
N PRO A 283 8.12 -2.00 11.92
CA PRO A 283 9.22 -2.14 12.87
C PRO A 283 9.25 -3.58 13.40
N GLY A 284 10.46 -4.09 13.69
CA GLY A 284 10.63 -5.45 14.20
C GLY A 284 9.89 -5.63 15.53
N ASP A 285 9.09 -6.69 15.64
CA ASP A 285 8.19 -6.98 16.77
C ASP A 285 8.62 -8.21 17.59
N GLU A 286 9.89 -8.59 17.49
CA GLU A 286 10.50 -9.68 18.26
C GLU A 286 10.71 -9.32 19.74
N THR A 287 10.60 -8.03 20.08
CA THR A 287 10.76 -7.50 21.44
C THR A 287 9.45 -6.88 21.94
N PRO A 288 9.22 -6.79 23.26
CA PRO A 288 8.03 -6.13 23.81
C PRO A 288 7.85 -4.67 23.35
N SER A 289 8.95 -3.92 23.21
CA SER A 289 8.92 -2.54 22.70
C SER A 289 8.57 -2.48 21.22
N GLY A 290 9.03 -3.44 20.43
CA GLY A 290 8.66 -3.60 19.02
C GLY A 290 7.17 -3.91 18.84
N GLN A 291 6.64 -4.84 19.64
CA GLN A 291 5.20 -5.14 19.67
C GLN A 291 4.37 -3.91 20.04
N GLU A 292 4.78 -3.18 21.07
CA GLU A 292 4.13 -1.92 21.44
C GLU A 292 4.15 -0.90 20.30
N LEU A 293 5.30 -0.67 19.66
CA LEU A 293 5.40 0.30 18.56
C LEU A 293 4.48 -0.08 17.38
N ARG A 294 4.41 -1.37 17.02
CA ARG A 294 3.53 -1.84 15.94
C ARG A 294 2.05 -1.63 16.29
N LEU A 295 1.61 -1.99 17.50
CA LEU A 295 0.23 -1.72 17.95
C LEU A 295 -0.06 -0.21 18.01
N ARG A 296 0.92 0.61 18.41
CA ARG A 296 0.80 2.08 18.39
C ARG A 296 0.60 2.61 16.98
N GLN A 297 1.30 2.08 15.98
CA GLN A 297 1.10 2.44 14.58
C GLN A 297 -0.32 2.13 14.12
N GLU A 298 -0.77 0.89 14.36
CA GLU A 298 -2.08 0.40 13.95
C GLU A 298 -3.22 1.23 14.55
N TYR A 299 -3.16 1.48 15.86
CA TYR A 299 -4.14 2.32 16.52
C TYR A 299 -4.06 3.79 16.08
N PHE A 300 -2.85 4.35 15.95
CA PHE A 300 -2.64 5.75 15.56
C PHE A 300 -3.34 6.11 14.26
N PHE A 301 -3.13 5.32 13.19
CA PHE A 301 -3.72 5.66 11.91
C PHE A 301 -5.21 5.32 11.85
N ALA A 302 -5.65 4.24 12.53
CA ALA A 302 -7.05 3.86 12.58
C ALA A 302 -7.88 4.92 13.31
N SER A 303 -7.43 5.41 14.47
CA SER A 303 -8.11 6.48 15.21
C SER A 303 -8.10 7.79 14.43
N ALA A 304 -6.96 8.21 13.85
CA ALA A 304 -6.91 9.43 13.04
C ALA A 304 -7.86 9.37 11.83
N ALA A 305 -7.90 8.24 11.14
CA ALA A 305 -8.79 8.02 9.99
C ALA A 305 -10.28 8.09 10.39
N LEU A 306 -10.65 7.43 11.49
CA LEU A 306 -12.04 7.41 11.98
C LEU A 306 -12.48 8.78 12.51
N GLN A 307 -11.62 9.49 13.26
CA GLN A 307 -11.91 10.84 13.73
C GLN A 307 -12.14 11.80 12.56
N ASP A 308 -11.30 11.77 11.52
CA ASP A 308 -11.51 12.62 10.33
C ASP A 308 -12.79 12.25 9.57
N LEU A 309 -13.02 10.96 9.38
CA LEU A 309 -14.22 10.42 8.72
C LEU A 309 -15.49 10.84 9.44
N VAL A 310 -15.56 10.66 10.77
CA VAL A 310 -16.71 11.02 11.60
C VAL A 310 -16.93 12.52 11.59
N ARG A 311 -15.87 13.32 11.77
CA ARG A 311 -15.93 14.79 11.66
C ARG A 311 -16.53 15.23 10.32
N ARG A 312 -16.06 14.65 9.22
CA ARG A 312 -16.58 14.94 7.87
C ARG A 312 -18.05 14.54 7.73
N HIS A 313 -18.42 13.37 8.23
CA HIS A 313 -19.79 12.86 8.15
C HIS A 313 -20.75 13.77 8.93
N LEU A 314 -20.44 14.09 10.19
CA LEU A 314 -21.25 14.96 11.03
C LEU A 314 -21.39 16.37 10.45
N ARG A 315 -20.32 16.92 9.86
CA ARG A 315 -20.37 18.24 9.20
C ARG A 315 -21.35 18.28 8.02
N VAL A 316 -21.59 17.15 7.33
CA VAL A 316 -22.48 17.07 6.16
C VAL A 316 -23.89 16.66 6.57
N TYR A 317 -24.01 15.62 7.40
CA TYR A 317 -25.26 14.90 7.64
C TYR A 317 -25.84 15.15 9.04
N GLY A 318 -25.07 15.75 9.96
CA GLY A 318 -25.55 16.16 11.28
C GLY A 318 -25.67 15.05 12.33
N GLU A 319 -25.70 13.78 11.93
CA GLU A 319 -25.92 12.64 12.83
C GLU A 319 -25.09 11.40 12.45
N LEU A 320 -24.89 10.46 13.38
CA LEU A 320 -24.11 9.22 13.14
C LEU A 320 -24.93 8.04 12.64
N HIS A 321 -26.25 8.01 12.85
CA HIS A 321 -27.07 6.86 12.44
C HIS A 321 -27.05 6.63 10.93
N SER A 322 -26.88 7.71 10.14
CA SER A 322 -26.78 7.66 8.68
C SER A 322 -25.40 7.23 8.16
N LEU A 323 -24.43 6.97 9.05
CA LEU A 323 -23.06 6.60 8.67
C LEU A 323 -23.04 5.36 7.74
N PRO A 324 -23.73 4.25 8.04
CA PRO A 324 -23.73 3.07 7.16
C PRO A 324 -24.30 3.34 5.77
N ASP A 325 -25.16 4.34 5.60
CA ASP A 325 -25.76 4.69 4.30
C ASP A 325 -24.84 5.58 3.47
N LYS A 326 -23.96 6.34 4.12
CA LYS A 326 -23.08 7.33 3.47
C LYS A 326 -21.60 6.93 3.47
N VAL A 327 -21.22 5.89 4.21
CA VAL A 327 -19.84 5.47 4.40
C VAL A 327 -19.70 3.94 4.26
N ALA A 328 -18.68 3.49 3.54
CA ALA A 328 -18.18 2.12 3.58
C ALA A 328 -16.71 2.13 4.00
N ILE A 329 -16.38 1.48 5.11
CA ILE A 329 -15.02 1.36 5.64
C ILE A 329 -14.51 -0.05 5.28
N GLN A 330 -13.41 -0.12 4.55
CA GLN A 330 -12.75 -1.37 4.19
C GLN A 330 -11.47 -1.54 4.99
N LEU A 331 -11.40 -2.62 5.77
CA LEU A 331 -10.21 -3.07 6.49
C LEU A 331 -9.36 -3.92 5.55
N ASN A 332 -8.17 -3.42 5.18
CA ASN A 332 -7.22 -4.18 4.37
C ASN A 332 -6.30 -5.02 5.27
N ASP A 333 -6.65 -6.29 5.43
CA ASP A 333 -6.06 -7.22 6.40
C ASP A 333 -6.36 -6.84 7.88
N THR A 334 -5.70 -7.50 8.84
CA THR A 334 -5.96 -7.30 10.28
C THR A 334 -5.39 -6.02 10.88
N HIS A 335 -4.43 -5.35 10.22
CA HIS A 335 -3.76 -4.16 10.78
C HIS A 335 -4.73 -3.05 11.24
N PRO A 336 -5.80 -2.68 10.48
CA PRO A 336 -6.80 -1.73 10.95
C PRO A 336 -7.93 -2.36 11.79
N ALA A 337 -7.85 -3.61 12.24
CA ALA A 337 -8.96 -4.28 12.94
C ALA A 337 -9.39 -3.57 14.23
N ILE A 338 -8.47 -2.85 14.88
CA ILE A 338 -8.78 -2.02 16.05
C ILE A 338 -9.80 -0.91 15.75
N ALA A 339 -10.00 -0.56 14.46
CA ALA A 339 -11.04 0.37 14.01
C ALA A 339 -12.45 -0.04 14.46
N VAL A 340 -12.72 -1.34 14.66
CA VAL A 340 -14.00 -1.82 15.20
C VAL A 340 -14.23 -1.27 16.62
N ALA A 341 -13.25 -1.45 17.50
CA ALA A 341 -13.36 -0.97 18.88
C ALA A 341 -13.26 0.56 18.97
N GLU A 342 -12.47 1.19 18.10
CA GLU A 342 -12.33 2.64 18.08
C GLU A 342 -13.59 3.34 17.56
N LEU A 343 -14.26 2.82 16.53
CA LEU A 343 -15.52 3.39 16.06
C LEU A 343 -16.61 3.28 17.13
N MET A 344 -16.68 2.16 17.84
CA MET A 344 -17.53 2.00 19.02
C MET A 344 -17.22 3.07 20.08
N ARG A 345 -15.93 3.26 20.41
CA ARG A 345 -15.49 4.28 21.39
C ARG A 345 -15.91 5.68 20.95
N ILE A 346 -15.68 6.05 19.69
CA ILE A 346 -16.06 7.37 19.17
C ILE A 346 -17.59 7.55 19.26
N CYS A 347 -18.37 6.58 18.82
CA CYS A 347 -19.84 6.66 18.87
C CYS A 347 -20.36 6.84 20.30
N MET A 348 -19.88 6.02 21.24
CA MET A 348 -20.37 6.04 22.63
C MET A 348 -19.76 7.17 23.46
N ASP A 349 -18.42 7.20 23.53
CA ASP A 349 -17.71 8.04 24.49
C ASP A 349 -17.55 9.48 23.99
N LEU A 350 -17.63 9.75 22.67
CA LEU A 350 -17.51 11.12 22.14
C LEU A 350 -18.85 11.68 21.66
N HIS A 351 -19.76 10.82 21.19
CA HIS A 351 -21.03 11.24 20.61
C HIS A 351 -22.28 10.74 21.36
N GLY A 352 -22.12 9.99 22.45
CA GLY A 352 -23.20 9.64 23.36
C GLY A 352 -24.20 8.62 22.83
N LEU A 353 -23.87 7.85 21.78
CA LEU A 353 -24.72 6.76 21.31
C LEU A 353 -24.74 5.63 22.35
N GLY A 354 -25.91 5.01 22.53
CA GLY A 354 -26.04 3.76 23.26
C GLY A 354 -25.29 2.61 22.56
N TRP A 355 -24.98 1.56 23.31
CA TRP A 355 -24.22 0.40 22.82
C TRP A 355 -24.81 -0.20 21.54
N GLU A 356 -26.11 -0.48 21.54
CA GLU A 356 -26.81 -1.13 20.42
C GLU A 356 -26.73 -0.31 19.12
N ASP A 357 -26.92 1.01 19.21
CA ASP A 357 -26.88 1.88 18.04
C ASP A 357 -25.45 2.12 17.56
N ALA A 358 -24.50 2.26 18.47
CA ALA A 358 -23.06 2.28 18.13
C ALA A 358 -22.64 0.99 17.41
N TRP A 359 -23.13 -0.17 17.86
CA TRP A 359 -22.81 -1.46 17.25
C TRP A 359 -23.43 -1.64 15.86
N LYS A 360 -24.68 -1.19 15.66
CA LYS A 360 -25.32 -1.14 14.32
C LYS A 360 -24.56 -0.23 13.36
N VAL A 361 -24.19 0.97 13.81
CA VAL A 361 -23.39 1.92 13.02
C VAL A 361 -22.05 1.30 12.64
N THR A 362 -21.37 0.68 13.59
CA THR A 362 -20.05 0.05 13.39
C THR A 362 -20.13 -1.10 12.40
N THR A 363 -20.98 -2.10 12.66
CA THR A 363 -21.09 -3.30 11.82
C THR A 363 -21.67 -2.99 10.43
N GLY A 364 -22.59 -2.04 10.33
CA GLY A 364 -23.15 -1.57 9.06
C GLY A 364 -22.14 -0.81 8.18
N SER A 365 -21.11 -0.22 8.78
CA SER A 365 -20.11 0.58 8.05
C SER A 365 -18.86 -0.23 7.67
N ILE A 366 -18.48 -1.26 8.43
CA ILE A 366 -17.18 -1.94 8.30
C ILE A 366 -17.27 -3.26 7.51
N SER A 367 -16.32 -3.46 6.59
CA SER A 367 -16.04 -4.71 5.88
C SER A 367 -14.57 -5.11 6.02
N TYR A 368 -14.27 -6.41 5.98
CA TYR A 368 -12.92 -6.94 6.19
C TYR A 368 -12.43 -7.82 5.03
N THR A 369 -11.23 -7.54 4.52
CA THR A 369 -10.54 -8.41 3.56
C THR A 369 -9.42 -9.18 4.25
N ASN A 370 -9.46 -10.50 4.18
CA ASN A 370 -8.39 -11.37 4.68
C ASN A 370 -7.45 -11.79 3.53
N HIS A 371 -6.14 -11.75 3.79
CA HIS A 371 -5.09 -12.09 2.83
C HIS A 371 -4.26 -13.32 3.21
N THR A 372 -4.58 -13.99 4.32
CA THR A 372 -3.78 -15.10 4.85
C THR A 372 -4.62 -16.28 5.28
N LEU A 373 -4.16 -17.48 4.89
CA LEU A 373 -4.69 -18.76 5.36
C LEU A 373 -3.90 -19.36 6.51
N MET A 374 -2.70 -18.81 6.81
CA MET A 374 -1.85 -19.28 7.90
C MET A 374 -2.39 -18.73 9.23
N PRO A 375 -2.91 -19.57 10.16
CA PRO A 375 -3.42 -19.11 11.44
C PRO A 375 -2.36 -18.36 12.26
N GLU A 376 -1.09 -18.76 12.16
CA GLU A 376 0.05 -18.11 12.81
C GLU A 376 0.36 -16.71 12.27
N ALA A 377 -0.11 -16.38 11.06
CA ALA A 377 0.05 -15.06 10.46
C ALA A 377 -1.15 -14.14 10.75
N LEU A 378 -2.23 -14.65 11.36
CA LEU A 378 -3.29 -13.79 11.86
C LEU A 378 -2.81 -13.07 13.10
N GLU A 379 -2.92 -11.75 13.05
CA GLU A 379 -2.42 -10.90 14.11
C GLU A 379 -3.17 -11.13 15.43
N SER A 380 -2.39 -11.18 16.50
CA SER A 380 -2.91 -11.21 17.86
C SER A 380 -2.01 -10.41 18.78
N TRP A 381 -2.61 -9.78 19.79
CA TRP A 381 -1.92 -8.92 20.74
C TRP A 381 -2.01 -9.48 22.17
N PRO A 382 -0.93 -9.47 22.98
CA PRO A 382 -1.03 -9.83 24.38
C PRO A 382 -2.08 -8.97 25.09
N VAL A 383 -2.98 -9.59 25.85
CA VAL A 383 -3.99 -8.86 26.64
C VAL A 383 -3.36 -7.83 27.58
N PRO A 384 -2.27 -8.13 28.33
CA PRO A 384 -1.63 -7.13 29.18
C PRO A 384 -1.08 -5.91 28.43
N LEU A 385 -0.67 -6.08 27.16
CA LEU A 385 -0.25 -4.96 26.32
C LEU A 385 -1.46 -4.09 25.94
N MET A 386 -2.57 -4.71 25.53
CA MET A 386 -3.81 -4.00 25.20
C MET A 386 -4.40 -3.26 26.41
N GLU A 387 -4.46 -3.90 27.58
CA GLU A 387 -4.96 -3.29 28.82
C GLU A 387 -4.13 -2.09 29.25
N ARG A 388 -2.80 -2.17 29.10
CA ARG A 388 -1.90 -1.06 29.44
C ARG A 388 -1.94 0.06 28.42
N LEU A 389 -1.96 -0.24 27.12
CA LEU A 389 -1.81 0.76 26.06
C LEU A 389 -3.16 1.38 25.64
N LEU A 390 -4.22 0.57 25.60
CA LEU A 390 -5.54 0.92 25.08
C LEU A 390 -6.65 0.40 26.03
N PRO A 391 -6.68 0.87 27.30
CA PRO A 391 -7.54 0.31 28.34
C PRO A 391 -9.03 0.38 27.98
N ARG A 392 -9.47 1.48 27.38
CA ARG A 392 -10.87 1.66 26.96
C ARG A 392 -11.26 0.70 25.84
N HIS A 393 -10.40 0.55 24.83
CA HIS A 393 -10.63 -0.39 23.73
C HIS A 393 -10.70 -1.81 24.23
N MET A 394 -9.88 -2.18 25.22
CA MET A 394 -9.94 -3.50 25.82
C MET A 394 -11.27 -3.76 26.52
N GLN A 395 -11.82 -2.79 27.27
CA GLN A 395 -13.17 -2.90 27.84
C GLN A 395 -14.24 -3.12 26.76
N ILE A 396 -14.16 -2.37 25.66
CA ILE A 396 -15.08 -2.51 24.52
C ILE A 396 -14.93 -3.88 23.87
N ILE A 397 -13.70 -4.36 23.66
CA ILE A 397 -13.42 -5.69 23.07
C ILE A 397 -13.96 -6.81 23.95
N TYR A 398 -13.79 -6.71 25.28
CA TYR A 398 -14.37 -7.68 26.21
C TYR A 398 -15.90 -7.67 26.14
N LEU A 399 -16.54 -6.50 26.03
CA LEU A 399 -17.99 -6.40 25.92
C LEU A 399 -18.51 -6.91 24.57
N ILE A 400 -17.83 -6.62 23.46
CA ILE A 400 -18.11 -7.24 22.15
C ILE A 400 -18.02 -8.77 22.27
N ASN A 401 -16.97 -9.28 22.92
CA ASN A 401 -16.77 -10.72 23.10
C ASN A 401 -17.89 -11.35 23.94
N ALA A 402 -18.30 -10.71 25.04
CA ALA A 402 -19.38 -11.20 25.89
C ALA A 402 -20.70 -11.29 25.11
N HIS A 403 -21.16 -10.20 24.49
CA HIS A 403 -22.37 -10.23 23.68
C HIS A 403 -22.30 -11.23 22.52
N HIS A 404 -21.13 -11.37 21.88
CA HIS A 404 -20.94 -12.34 20.82
C HIS A 404 -21.09 -13.78 21.35
N LEU A 405 -20.41 -14.13 22.44
CA LEU A 405 -20.43 -15.47 23.01
C LEU A 405 -21.78 -15.81 23.63
N ASP A 406 -22.48 -14.86 24.25
CA ASP A 406 -23.84 -15.05 24.76
C ASP A 406 -24.81 -15.41 23.62
N ALA A 407 -24.69 -14.72 22.48
CA ALA A 407 -25.49 -15.04 21.29
C ALA A 407 -25.14 -16.43 20.72
N VAL A 408 -23.87 -16.83 20.77
CA VAL A 408 -23.44 -18.19 20.37
C VAL A 408 -23.96 -19.24 21.33
N ALA A 409 -23.84 -19.03 22.64
CA ALA A 409 -24.31 -19.97 23.66
C ALA A 409 -25.84 -20.16 23.60
N ALA A 410 -26.58 -19.10 23.29
CA ALA A 410 -28.03 -19.19 23.06
C ALA A 410 -28.38 -20.00 21.80
N ALA A 411 -27.60 -19.89 20.72
CA ALA A 411 -27.82 -20.61 19.47
C ALA A 411 -27.30 -22.06 19.50
N TYR A 412 -26.24 -22.33 20.26
CA TYR A 412 -25.57 -23.63 20.39
C TYR A 412 -25.33 -23.97 21.88
N PRO A 413 -26.37 -24.31 22.64
CA PRO A 413 -26.23 -24.57 24.08
C PRO A 413 -25.32 -25.77 24.37
N GLY A 414 -24.32 -25.57 25.24
CA GLY A 414 -23.42 -26.62 25.73
C GLY A 414 -22.22 -26.95 24.83
N ASP A 415 -21.98 -26.20 23.75
CA ASP A 415 -20.79 -26.38 22.89
C ASP A 415 -19.63 -25.45 23.31
N ASP A 416 -18.97 -25.80 24.42
CA ASP A 416 -17.86 -25.01 24.97
C ASP A 416 -16.66 -24.92 24.01
N ALA A 417 -16.47 -25.96 23.18
CA ALA A 417 -15.39 -25.97 22.19
C ALA A 417 -15.62 -24.92 21.10
N LEU A 418 -16.87 -24.79 20.63
CA LEU A 418 -17.28 -23.75 19.68
C LEU A 418 -17.17 -22.35 20.29
N LEU A 419 -17.57 -22.16 21.55
CA LEU A 419 -17.39 -20.88 22.25
C LEU A 419 -15.91 -20.49 22.33
N ALA A 420 -15.04 -21.44 22.68
CA ALA A 420 -13.60 -21.20 22.73
C ALA A 420 -13.02 -20.85 21.35
N SER A 421 -13.46 -21.52 20.28
CA SER A 421 -12.96 -21.28 18.92
C SER A 421 -13.39 -19.91 18.36
N LEU A 422 -14.59 -19.43 18.74
CA LEU A 422 -15.18 -18.18 18.28
C LEU A 422 -14.85 -16.95 19.13
N SER A 423 -14.37 -17.14 20.37
CA SER A 423 -14.00 -16.04 21.26
C SER A 423 -13.02 -15.06 20.60
N LEU A 424 -13.10 -13.78 20.95
CA LEU A 424 -12.13 -12.76 20.54
C LEU A 424 -10.85 -12.86 21.38
N ILE A 425 -10.90 -13.57 22.52
CA ILE A 425 -9.77 -13.79 23.42
C ILE A 425 -9.29 -15.23 23.26
N GLY A 426 -8.02 -15.40 22.90
CA GLY A 426 -7.34 -16.68 22.95
C GLY A 426 -6.79 -16.91 24.34
N GLU A 427 -7.12 -18.05 24.94
CA GLU A 427 -6.69 -18.43 26.31
C GLU A 427 -5.40 -19.29 26.31
N GLY A 428 -4.87 -19.66 25.14
CA GLY A 428 -3.66 -20.48 25.01
C GLY A 428 -2.35 -19.68 25.05
N TYR A 429 -1.34 -20.18 25.76
CA TYR A 429 0.02 -19.59 25.89
C TYR A 429 0.03 -18.08 26.22
N GLY A 430 -0.73 -17.70 27.26
CA GLY A 430 -0.96 -16.32 27.67
C GLY A 430 -2.13 -15.70 26.91
N ARG A 431 -2.97 -14.91 27.61
CA ARG A 431 -4.19 -14.35 27.01
C ARG A 431 -3.85 -13.39 25.87
N ARG A 432 -4.48 -13.56 24.70
CA ARG A 432 -4.27 -12.71 23.52
C ARG A 432 -5.59 -12.27 22.88
N VAL A 433 -5.64 -11.05 22.37
CA VAL A 433 -6.73 -10.57 21.52
C VAL A 433 -6.50 -11.08 20.09
N ARG A 434 -7.50 -11.75 19.50
CA ARG A 434 -7.47 -12.27 18.13
C ARG A 434 -8.04 -11.23 17.16
N MET A 435 -7.17 -10.52 16.44
CA MET A 435 -7.58 -9.37 15.63
C MET A 435 -8.40 -9.78 14.40
N GLY A 436 -8.11 -10.95 13.82
CA GLY A 436 -8.94 -11.52 12.75
C GLY A 436 -10.38 -11.80 13.20
N HIS A 437 -10.58 -12.26 14.44
CA HIS A 437 -11.89 -12.50 15.03
C HIS A 437 -12.62 -11.19 15.31
N LEU A 438 -11.92 -10.19 15.88
CA LEU A 438 -12.48 -8.85 16.08
C LEU A 438 -12.95 -8.21 14.76
N ALA A 439 -12.12 -8.28 13.72
CA ALA A 439 -12.46 -7.78 12.39
C ALA A 439 -13.67 -8.53 11.80
N PHE A 440 -13.73 -9.85 11.95
CA PHE A 440 -14.83 -10.67 11.44
C PHE A 440 -16.16 -10.31 12.11
N VAL A 441 -16.18 -10.25 13.45
CA VAL A 441 -17.39 -9.99 14.25
C VAL A 441 -17.87 -8.56 14.03
N GLY A 442 -16.95 -7.60 13.92
CA GLY A 442 -17.26 -6.19 13.66
C GLY A 442 -17.61 -5.84 12.21
N SER A 443 -17.65 -6.81 11.29
CA SER A 443 -17.90 -6.56 9.85
C SER A 443 -19.20 -7.18 9.35
N HIS A 444 -19.92 -6.47 8.47
CA HIS A 444 -21.09 -7.04 7.78
C HIS A 444 -20.72 -7.97 6.62
N LYS A 445 -19.52 -7.81 6.04
CA LYS A 445 -18.96 -8.72 5.03
C LYS A 445 -17.47 -8.97 5.26
N VAL A 446 -17.07 -10.21 4.99
CA VAL A 446 -15.67 -10.65 5.01
C VAL A 446 -15.35 -11.24 3.65
N ASN A 447 -14.20 -10.91 3.07
CA ASN A 447 -13.82 -11.48 1.78
C ASN A 447 -12.42 -12.07 1.75
N GLY A 448 -12.27 -13.17 1.00
CA GLY A 448 -10.99 -13.66 0.53
C GLY A 448 -10.59 -13.02 -0.81
N VAL A 449 -9.37 -13.33 -1.25
CA VAL A 449 -8.70 -12.65 -2.38
C VAL A 449 -8.53 -13.50 -3.64
N SER A 450 -9.01 -14.74 -3.60
CA SER A 450 -9.20 -15.62 -4.75
C SER A 450 -10.29 -16.65 -4.43
N ALA A 451 -10.85 -17.30 -5.45
CA ALA A 451 -11.90 -18.31 -5.23
C ALA A 451 -11.42 -19.43 -4.29
N LEU A 452 -10.30 -20.06 -4.61
CA LEU A 452 -9.70 -21.12 -3.79
C LEU A 452 -9.36 -20.62 -2.37
N HIS A 453 -8.78 -19.43 -2.24
CA HIS A 453 -8.49 -18.84 -0.93
C HIS A 453 -9.77 -18.65 -0.12
N THR A 454 -10.83 -18.13 -0.73
CA THR A 454 -12.11 -17.90 -0.06
C THR A 454 -12.76 -19.22 0.37
N ASP A 455 -12.66 -20.25 -0.45
CA ASP A 455 -13.20 -21.57 -0.10
C ASP A 455 -12.42 -22.20 1.05
N LEU A 456 -11.09 -22.10 1.04
CA LEU A 456 -10.26 -22.53 2.17
C LEU A 456 -10.55 -21.72 3.43
N LEU A 457 -10.74 -20.40 3.33
CA LEU A 457 -11.10 -19.54 4.46
C LEU A 457 -12.39 -20.03 5.17
N LYS A 458 -13.38 -20.47 4.39
CA LYS A 458 -14.64 -21.05 4.90
C LYS A 458 -14.48 -22.45 5.49
N GLN A 459 -13.47 -23.20 5.08
CA GLN A 459 -13.26 -24.59 5.49
C GLN A 459 -12.24 -24.74 6.63
N THR A 460 -11.35 -23.77 6.80
CA THR A 460 -10.27 -23.82 7.79
C THR A 460 -10.39 -22.67 8.79
N VAL A 461 -9.72 -21.54 8.51
CA VAL A 461 -9.47 -20.42 9.42
C VAL A 461 -10.74 -19.83 10.04
N PHE A 462 -11.79 -19.65 9.25
CA PHE A 462 -13.07 -19.09 9.71
C PHE A 462 -14.22 -20.10 9.54
N SER A 463 -13.93 -21.39 9.66
CA SER A 463 -14.94 -22.45 9.51
C SER A 463 -16.10 -22.31 10.49
N ASP A 464 -15.81 -22.14 11.78
CA ASP A 464 -16.85 -21.98 12.80
C ASP A 464 -17.63 -20.67 12.62
N PHE A 465 -16.95 -19.58 12.26
CA PHE A 465 -17.64 -18.33 11.92
C PHE A 465 -18.54 -18.47 10.69
N ASN A 466 -18.14 -19.25 9.69
CA ASN A 466 -18.93 -19.48 8.49
C ASN A 466 -20.18 -20.34 8.79
N LYS A 467 -20.10 -21.26 9.76
CA LYS A 467 -21.28 -22.01 10.25
C LYS A 467 -22.28 -21.07 10.92
N LEU A 468 -21.79 -20.15 11.75
CA LEU A 468 -22.61 -19.21 12.50
C LEU A 468 -23.20 -18.08 11.63
N PHE A 469 -22.42 -17.61 10.65
CA PHE A 469 -22.79 -16.48 9.79
C PHE A 469 -22.73 -16.85 8.30
N PRO A 470 -23.61 -17.78 7.85
CA PRO A 470 -23.60 -18.23 6.46
C PRO A 470 -23.82 -17.05 5.50
N GLY A 471 -23.00 -16.99 4.44
CA GLY A 471 -23.07 -15.91 3.44
C GLY A 471 -22.38 -14.60 3.84
N ARG A 472 -21.76 -14.52 5.03
CA ARG A 472 -20.90 -13.38 5.40
C ARG A 472 -19.56 -13.40 4.67
N ILE A 473 -18.99 -14.59 4.42
CA ILE A 473 -17.75 -14.77 3.65
C ILE A 473 -18.05 -14.77 2.15
N VAL A 474 -17.51 -13.79 1.43
CA VAL A 474 -17.65 -13.62 -0.03
C VAL A 474 -16.29 -13.67 -0.73
N ASN A 475 -16.28 -13.89 -2.04
CA ASN A 475 -15.05 -13.82 -2.83
C ASN A 475 -14.93 -12.46 -3.55
N LYS A 476 -13.71 -11.90 -3.54
CA LYS A 476 -13.28 -10.81 -4.42
C LYS A 476 -11.87 -11.11 -4.89
N THR A 477 -11.75 -11.76 -6.05
CA THR A 477 -10.44 -12.07 -6.63
C THR A 477 -9.66 -10.78 -6.89
N ASN A 478 -8.42 -10.73 -6.41
CA ASN A 478 -7.55 -9.56 -6.60
C ASN A 478 -7.33 -9.26 -8.09
N GLY A 479 -7.03 -7.99 -8.37
CA GLY A 479 -6.72 -7.51 -9.71
C GLY A 479 -5.58 -6.50 -9.70
N ILE A 480 -5.15 -6.13 -10.90
CA ILE A 480 -4.15 -5.09 -11.15
C ILE A 480 -4.73 -4.02 -12.07
N THR A 481 -4.25 -2.79 -11.96
CA THR A 481 -4.53 -1.75 -12.96
C THR A 481 -3.77 -2.04 -14.26
N PHE A 482 -4.49 -2.06 -15.38
CA PHE A 482 -3.87 -2.14 -16.71
C PHE A 482 -3.22 -0.82 -17.15
N ARG A 483 -3.56 0.33 -16.54
CA ARG A 483 -2.91 1.61 -16.90
C ARG A 483 -1.44 1.55 -16.53
N ARG A 484 -1.10 1.20 -15.29
CA ARG A 484 0.30 1.04 -14.89
C ARG A 484 0.95 -0.21 -15.48
N TRP A 485 0.32 -1.37 -15.31
CA TRP A 485 0.97 -2.67 -15.59
C TRP A 485 0.93 -3.11 -17.05
N LEU A 486 0.22 -2.38 -17.92
CA LEU A 486 0.23 -2.59 -19.37
C LEU A 486 0.57 -1.29 -20.13
N HIS A 487 -0.22 -0.23 -19.99
CA HIS A 487 -0.04 0.98 -20.80
C HIS A 487 1.31 1.66 -20.52
N GLN A 488 1.61 1.87 -19.24
CA GLN A 488 2.87 2.46 -18.81
C GLN A 488 3.99 1.42 -18.88
N ALA A 489 3.88 0.25 -18.26
CA ALA A 489 4.98 -0.71 -18.22
C ALA A 489 5.37 -1.23 -19.62
N ASN A 490 4.43 -1.38 -20.56
CA ASN A 490 4.67 -1.98 -21.87
C ASN A 490 3.97 -1.21 -23.00
N PRO A 491 4.43 0.02 -23.32
CA PRO A 491 3.79 0.88 -24.32
C PRO A 491 3.85 0.25 -25.73
N GLY A 492 4.92 -0.48 -26.06
CA GLY A 492 5.05 -1.18 -27.33
C GLY A 492 3.98 -2.27 -27.51
N LEU A 493 3.72 -3.07 -26.46
CA LEU A 493 2.62 -4.04 -26.49
C LEU A 493 1.27 -3.32 -26.55
N THR A 494 1.10 -2.26 -25.78
CA THR A 494 -0.15 -1.49 -25.76
C THR A 494 -0.49 -0.94 -27.15
N SER A 495 0.49 -0.38 -27.89
CA SER A 495 0.27 0.06 -29.29
C SER A 495 -0.14 -1.10 -30.18
N LEU A 496 0.59 -2.22 -30.13
CA LEU A 496 0.28 -3.41 -30.92
C LEU A 496 -1.14 -3.93 -30.64
N LEU A 497 -1.55 -3.93 -29.37
CA LEU A 497 -2.91 -4.34 -28.98
C LEU A 497 -3.95 -3.39 -29.55
N ARG A 498 -3.78 -2.07 -29.40
CA ARG A 498 -4.71 -1.07 -29.95
C ARG A 498 -4.88 -1.19 -31.46
N GLU A 499 -3.79 -1.41 -32.20
CA GLU A 499 -3.84 -1.55 -33.65
C GLU A 499 -4.64 -2.78 -34.11
N VAL A 500 -4.64 -3.83 -33.29
CA VAL A 500 -5.18 -5.14 -33.66
C VAL A 500 -6.60 -5.37 -33.14
N VAL A 501 -6.87 -5.00 -31.90
CA VAL A 501 -8.19 -5.17 -31.25
C VAL A 501 -8.95 -3.86 -31.04
N GLY A 502 -8.36 -2.71 -31.42
CA GLY A 502 -8.95 -1.39 -31.29
C GLY A 502 -8.72 -0.73 -29.92
N ASP A 503 -9.11 0.54 -29.82
CA ASP A 503 -8.90 1.37 -28.62
C ASP A 503 -9.65 0.88 -27.37
N ARG A 504 -10.67 0.01 -27.53
CA ARG A 504 -11.42 -0.57 -26.41
C ARG A 504 -10.52 -1.29 -25.39
N VAL A 505 -9.37 -1.83 -25.83
CA VAL A 505 -8.39 -2.49 -24.94
C VAL A 505 -7.84 -1.57 -23.85
N LEU A 506 -7.92 -0.24 -24.05
CA LEU A 506 -7.49 0.74 -23.07
C LEU A 506 -8.48 0.95 -21.92
N ASP A 507 -9.71 0.50 -22.08
CA ASP A 507 -10.80 0.74 -21.12
C ASP A 507 -11.37 -0.57 -20.56
N ASP A 508 -11.36 -1.63 -21.37
CA ASP A 508 -12.01 -2.90 -21.08
C ASP A 508 -11.08 -4.09 -21.38
N PRO A 509 -10.57 -4.81 -20.36
CA PRO A 509 -9.66 -5.92 -20.55
C PRO A 509 -10.30 -7.11 -21.26
N THR A 510 -11.63 -7.21 -21.34
CA THR A 510 -12.30 -8.30 -22.09
C THR A 510 -12.05 -8.18 -23.60
N ALA A 511 -11.69 -7.00 -24.10
CA ALA A 511 -11.30 -6.81 -25.50
C ALA A 511 -10.07 -7.64 -25.91
N LEU A 512 -9.23 -8.07 -24.94
CA LEU A 512 -8.10 -8.96 -25.20
C LEU A 512 -8.51 -10.33 -25.75
N GLU A 513 -9.77 -10.75 -25.58
CA GLU A 513 -10.28 -11.98 -26.20
C GLU A 513 -10.23 -11.93 -27.73
N GLY A 514 -10.27 -10.73 -28.32
CA GLY A 514 -10.08 -10.52 -29.76
C GLY A 514 -8.70 -10.94 -30.29
N LEU A 515 -7.73 -11.22 -29.41
CA LEU A 515 -6.42 -11.76 -29.79
C LEU A 515 -6.44 -13.27 -30.04
N ARG A 516 -7.45 -14.00 -29.54
CA ARG A 516 -7.50 -15.47 -29.68
C ARG A 516 -7.37 -15.95 -31.13
N PRO A 517 -8.05 -15.34 -32.13
CA PRO A 517 -7.91 -15.75 -33.53
C PRO A 517 -6.51 -15.50 -34.12
N LEU A 518 -5.70 -14.66 -33.48
CA LEU A 518 -4.37 -14.26 -33.94
C LEU A 518 -3.25 -15.06 -33.27
N ALA A 519 -3.59 -16.00 -32.39
CA ALA A 519 -2.62 -16.81 -31.67
C ALA A 519 -1.67 -17.57 -32.62
N ASP A 520 -2.18 -18.05 -33.76
CA ASP A 520 -1.42 -18.77 -34.79
C ASP A 520 -1.01 -17.89 -36.00
N ASP A 521 -1.36 -16.59 -35.97
CA ASP A 521 -0.97 -15.66 -37.04
C ASP A 521 0.54 -15.34 -36.94
N ARG A 522 1.30 -15.80 -37.94
CA ARG A 522 2.76 -15.64 -37.96
C ARG A 522 3.21 -14.18 -38.00
N ALA A 523 2.46 -13.29 -38.65
CA ALA A 523 2.82 -11.88 -38.73
C ALA A 523 2.63 -11.20 -37.37
N PHE A 524 1.52 -11.50 -36.68
CA PHE A 524 1.25 -11.05 -35.32
C PHE A 524 2.29 -11.59 -34.34
N GLN A 525 2.56 -12.90 -34.35
CA GLN A 525 3.60 -13.53 -33.51
C GLN A 525 4.95 -12.85 -33.69
N LYS A 526 5.36 -12.54 -34.94
CA LYS A 526 6.62 -11.84 -35.22
C LYS A 526 6.66 -10.45 -34.59
N ARG A 527 5.57 -9.67 -34.69
CA ARG A 527 5.45 -8.33 -34.10
C ARG A 527 5.43 -8.39 -32.58
N PHE A 528 4.69 -9.33 -32.01
CA PHE A 528 4.64 -9.57 -30.56
C PHE A 528 6.03 -9.92 -30.00
N MET A 529 6.76 -10.81 -30.69
CA MET A 529 8.11 -11.18 -30.30
C MET A 529 9.13 -10.03 -30.46
N ALA A 530 8.94 -9.13 -31.42
CA ALA A 530 9.76 -7.93 -31.54
C ALA A 530 9.57 -6.97 -30.35
N VAL A 531 8.33 -6.80 -29.89
CA VAL A 531 8.04 -6.05 -28.65
C VAL A 531 8.70 -6.71 -27.45
N LYS A 532 8.55 -8.03 -27.27
CA LYS A 532 9.21 -8.78 -26.19
C LYS A 532 10.73 -8.60 -26.25
N ARG A 533 11.32 -8.67 -27.44
CA ARG A 533 12.76 -8.50 -27.62
C ARG A 533 13.23 -7.12 -27.17
N THR A 534 12.53 -6.07 -27.57
CA THR A 534 12.83 -4.68 -27.15
C THR A 534 12.82 -4.55 -25.62
N ASN A 535 11.82 -5.13 -24.96
CA ASN A 535 11.73 -5.12 -23.49
C ASN A 535 12.90 -5.87 -22.84
N LYS A 536 13.31 -7.01 -23.42
CA LYS A 536 14.46 -7.79 -22.94
C LYS A 536 15.78 -7.07 -23.12
N ASP A 537 15.96 -6.36 -24.24
CA ASP A 537 17.14 -5.53 -24.47
C ASP A 537 17.21 -4.39 -23.44
N ALA A 538 16.08 -3.74 -23.13
CA ALA A 538 16.00 -2.70 -22.09
C ALA A 538 16.33 -3.24 -20.68
N LEU A 539 15.81 -4.41 -20.32
CA LEU A 539 16.15 -5.04 -19.04
C LEU A 539 17.62 -5.48 -19.00
N ALA A 540 18.17 -6.03 -20.09
CA ALA A 540 19.58 -6.41 -20.16
C ALA A 540 20.50 -5.20 -19.99
N LEU A 541 20.14 -4.05 -20.57
CA LEU A 541 20.85 -2.79 -20.35
C LEU A 541 20.76 -2.33 -18.89
N HIS A 542 19.58 -2.40 -18.28
CA HIS A 542 19.41 -2.07 -16.87
C HIS A 542 20.26 -2.97 -15.95
N VAL A 543 20.28 -4.28 -16.20
CA VAL A 543 21.13 -5.23 -15.45
C VAL A 543 22.61 -4.93 -15.66
N ARG A 544 23.03 -4.57 -16.89
CA ARG A 544 24.41 -4.18 -17.18
C ARG A 544 24.82 -2.95 -16.37
N HIS A 545 23.97 -1.93 -16.28
CA HIS A 545 24.26 -0.75 -15.47
C HIS A 545 24.28 -1.03 -13.97
N ALA A 546 23.37 -1.89 -13.48
CA ALA A 546 23.22 -2.15 -12.05
C ALA A 546 24.28 -3.14 -11.51
N LEU A 547 24.66 -4.15 -12.28
CA LEU A 547 25.46 -5.29 -11.83
C LEU A 547 26.76 -5.51 -12.61
N ASP A 548 27.04 -4.69 -13.63
CA ASP A 548 28.09 -4.94 -14.63
C ASP A 548 27.98 -6.32 -15.30
N LEU A 549 26.78 -6.90 -15.34
CA LEU A 549 26.54 -8.24 -15.90
C LEU A 549 25.90 -8.12 -17.29
N LYS A 550 26.55 -8.68 -18.31
CA LYS A 550 25.99 -8.77 -19.66
C LYS A 550 25.03 -9.97 -19.73
N LEU A 551 23.78 -9.70 -20.10
CA LEU A 551 22.77 -10.72 -20.37
C LEU A 551 22.60 -10.90 -21.87
N ASN A 552 22.30 -12.13 -22.30
CA ASN A 552 21.93 -12.45 -23.68
C ASN A 552 20.40 -12.32 -23.85
N PRO A 553 19.88 -11.32 -24.59
CA PRO A 553 18.44 -11.12 -24.73
C PRO A 553 17.77 -12.16 -25.66
N THR A 554 18.52 -13.03 -26.34
CA THR A 554 17.94 -14.19 -27.05
C THR A 554 17.61 -15.34 -26.12
N ALA A 555 18.23 -15.42 -24.94
CA ALA A 555 18.00 -16.47 -23.95
C ALA A 555 16.63 -16.31 -23.28
N MET A 556 16.04 -17.39 -22.79
CA MET A 556 14.79 -17.33 -22.03
C MET A 556 15.02 -16.58 -20.71
N PHE A 557 14.25 -15.52 -20.47
CA PHE A 557 14.27 -14.78 -19.20
C PHE A 557 13.30 -15.43 -18.21
N ASP A 558 13.87 -16.17 -17.26
CA ASP A 558 13.19 -16.92 -16.22
C ASP A 558 13.26 -16.12 -14.90
N VAL A 559 12.12 -15.62 -14.46
CA VAL A 559 12.05 -14.52 -13.49
C VAL A 559 11.29 -14.93 -12.22
N GLN A 560 11.92 -14.75 -11.06
CA GLN A 560 11.27 -14.86 -9.75
C GLN A 560 11.44 -13.57 -8.94
N ILE A 561 10.45 -12.68 -9.00
CA ILE A 561 10.44 -11.40 -8.28
C ILE A 561 9.32 -11.33 -7.23
N LYS A 562 9.69 -11.31 -5.95
CA LYS A 562 8.77 -11.23 -4.79
C LYS A 562 9.57 -11.15 -3.49
N ARG A 563 8.89 -10.88 -2.37
CA ARG A 563 9.47 -10.99 -1.01
C ARG A 563 10.20 -12.33 -0.85
N ILE A 564 11.41 -12.29 -0.30
CA ILE A 564 12.20 -13.50 -0.05
C ILE A 564 11.65 -14.21 1.19
N HIS A 565 11.20 -15.45 1.02
CA HIS A 565 10.56 -16.21 2.08
C HIS A 565 10.62 -17.71 1.78
N GLU A 566 10.80 -18.55 2.81
CA GLU A 566 10.84 -20.02 2.64
C GLU A 566 9.64 -20.58 1.88
N TYR A 567 8.41 -20.19 2.20
CA TYR A 567 7.21 -20.71 1.51
C TYR A 567 7.06 -20.23 0.06
N LYS A 568 7.74 -19.15 -0.34
CA LYS A 568 7.80 -18.67 -1.74
C LYS A 568 8.83 -19.45 -2.57
N ARG A 569 9.60 -20.33 -1.91
CA ARG A 569 10.53 -21.32 -2.48
C ARG A 569 11.56 -20.75 -3.47
N GLN A 570 12.09 -19.54 -3.23
CA GLN A 570 13.26 -19.07 -4.00
C GLN A 570 14.44 -20.04 -3.88
N LEU A 571 14.60 -20.68 -2.72
CA LEU A 571 15.59 -21.73 -2.51
C LEU A 571 15.45 -22.88 -3.53
N LEU A 572 14.22 -23.33 -3.81
CA LEU A 572 13.99 -24.40 -4.79
C LEU A 572 14.46 -23.99 -6.19
N ASN A 573 14.20 -22.75 -6.60
CA ASN A 573 14.63 -22.24 -7.90
C ASN A 573 16.16 -22.07 -7.98
N VAL A 574 16.80 -21.63 -6.88
CA VAL A 574 18.27 -21.56 -6.83
C VAL A 574 18.89 -22.96 -6.90
N LEU A 575 18.30 -23.97 -6.25
CA LEU A 575 18.75 -25.36 -6.34
C LEU A 575 18.56 -25.94 -7.75
N GLU A 576 17.47 -25.61 -8.44
CA GLU A 576 17.29 -25.99 -9.85
C GLU A 576 18.34 -25.35 -10.75
N ALA A 577 18.74 -24.10 -10.50
CA ALA A 577 19.81 -23.44 -11.25
C ALA A 577 21.17 -24.15 -11.05
N VAL A 578 21.46 -24.65 -9.84
CA VAL A 578 22.66 -25.47 -9.56
C VAL A 578 22.59 -26.79 -10.32
N ALA A 579 21.47 -27.52 -10.24
CA ALA A 579 21.30 -28.78 -10.94
C ALA A 579 21.43 -28.61 -12.48
N LEU A 580 20.89 -27.53 -13.02
CA LEU A 580 21.02 -27.21 -14.45
C LEU A 580 22.47 -26.89 -14.84
N TYR A 581 23.19 -26.15 -13.99
CA TYR A 581 24.61 -25.88 -14.18
C TYR A 581 25.45 -27.16 -14.21
N ASP A 582 25.23 -28.08 -13.25
CA ASP A 582 25.94 -29.36 -13.20
C ASP A 582 25.67 -30.20 -14.45
N ALA A 583 24.40 -30.33 -14.86
CA ALA A 583 24.04 -31.05 -16.09
C ALA A 583 24.69 -30.45 -17.35
N MET A 584 24.79 -29.12 -17.44
CA MET A 584 25.48 -28.45 -18.55
C MET A 584 27.00 -28.69 -18.53
N ARG A 585 27.60 -28.86 -17.35
CA ARG A 585 29.04 -29.16 -17.21
C ARG A 585 29.36 -30.61 -17.52
N ASP A 586 28.51 -31.54 -17.10
CA ASP A 586 28.70 -32.97 -17.34
C ASP A 586 28.51 -33.33 -18.81
N SER A 587 27.69 -32.56 -19.54
CA SER A 587 27.41 -32.79 -20.96
C SER A 587 27.47 -31.49 -21.78
N PRO A 588 28.66 -30.88 -21.93
CA PRO A 588 28.81 -29.54 -22.51
C PRO A 588 28.47 -29.46 -24.00
N THR A 589 28.41 -30.59 -24.69
CA THR A 589 28.06 -30.71 -26.13
C THR A 589 26.56 -30.73 -26.38
N ILE A 590 25.73 -30.99 -25.35
CA ILE A 590 24.28 -30.94 -25.48
C ILE A 590 23.85 -29.48 -25.72
N ASN A 591 22.94 -29.29 -26.67
CA ASN A 591 22.39 -27.98 -26.99
C ASN A 591 21.26 -27.60 -26.01
N PHE A 592 21.63 -27.17 -24.81
CA PHE A 592 20.68 -26.60 -23.86
C PHE A 592 20.15 -25.26 -24.34
N ALA A 593 18.84 -25.03 -24.18
CA ALA A 593 18.23 -23.73 -24.46
C ALA A 593 18.82 -22.67 -23.50
N PRO A 594 19.37 -21.55 -24.02
CA PRO A 594 19.98 -20.54 -23.17
C PRO A 594 18.97 -19.93 -22.19
N ARG A 595 19.38 -19.75 -20.93
CA ARG A 595 18.50 -19.28 -19.85
C ARG A 595 19.18 -18.20 -19.00
N VAL A 596 18.41 -17.18 -18.65
CA VAL A 596 18.78 -16.18 -17.64
C VAL A 596 17.83 -16.34 -16.47
N LYS A 597 18.35 -16.80 -15.33
CA LYS A 597 17.64 -16.83 -14.05
C LYS A 597 17.74 -15.46 -13.40
N LEU A 598 16.63 -14.77 -13.21
CA LEU A 598 16.58 -13.44 -12.63
C LEU A 598 15.76 -13.44 -11.34
N PHE A 599 16.42 -13.09 -10.25
CA PHE A 599 15.81 -12.91 -8.94
C PHE A 599 15.77 -11.43 -8.57
N ALA A 600 14.73 -11.02 -7.86
CA ALA A 600 14.70 -9.73 -7.17
C ALA A 600 13.73 -9.80 -5.99
N GLY A 601 14.09 -9.20 -4.86
CA GLY A 601 13.25 -9.24 -3.67
C GLY A 601 13.99 -8.81 -2.42
N LYS A 602 13.23 -8.37 -1.41
CA LYS A 602 13.75 -7.99 -0.09
C LYS A 602 13.45 -9.10 0.92
N ALA A 603 14.41 -9.41 1.80
CA ALA A 603 14.21 -10.22 3.00
C ALA A 603 13.83 -9.30 4.17
N ALA A 604 12.98 -9.72 5.11
CA ALA A 604 12.78 -8.94 6.33
C ALA A 604 14.11 -8.83 7.12
N ALA A 605 14.34 -7.71 7.80
CA ALA A 605 15.64 -7.41 8.40
C ALA A 605 16.09 -8.46 9.43
N SER A 606 15.15 -8.99 10.23
CA SER A 606 15.40 -10.03 11.22
C SER A 606 15.34 -11.46 10.68
N TYR A 607 14.88 -11.65 9.45
CA TYR A 607 14.67 -12.99 8.89
C TYR A 607 15.97 -13.58 8.32
N HIS A 608 16.75 -14.18 9.20
CA HIS A 608 18.07 -14.73 8.89
C HIS A 608 18.07 -15.73 7.72
N ARG A 609 17.12 -16.67 7.68
CA ARG A 609 17.03 -17.67 6.58
C ARG A 609 16.76 -17.02 5.22
N ALA A 610 15.89 -16.01 5.17
CA ALA A 610 15.63 -15.28 3.93
C ALA A 610 16.89 -14.53 3.43
N LYS A 611 17.69 -13.95 4.34
CA LYS A 611 18.97 -13.33 3.99
C LYS A 611 19.99 -14.35 3.46
N LEU A 612 20.02 -15.56 4.02
CA LEU A 612 20.87 -16.65 3.51
C LEU A 612 20.49 -17.06 2.08
N ILE A 613 19.20 -17.07 1.72
CA ILE A 613 18.76 -17.37 0.36
C ILE A 613 19.29 -16.31 -0.63
N ILE A 614 19.26 -15.03 -0.25
CA ILE A 614 19.86 -13.95 -1.07
C ILE A 614 21.36 -14.19 -1.25
N LYS A 615 22.08 -14.47 -0.16
CA LYS A 615 23.52 -14.75 -0.21
C LYS A 615 23.85 -15.93 -1.12
N LEU A 616 23.09 -17.02 -0.99
CA LEU A 616 23.22 -18.20 -1.81
C LEU A 616 23.02 -17.89 -3.30
N ALA A 617 21.97 -17.14 -3.66
CA ALA A 617 21.73 -16.76 -5.05
C ALA A 617 22.92 -15.96 -5.64
N HIS A 618 23.50 -15.04 -4.87
CA HIS A 618 24.68 -14.29 -5.30
C HIS A 618 25.94 -15.16 -5.46
N ASP A 619 26.18 -16.12 -4.55
CA ASP A 619 27.34 -17.00 -4.65
C ASP A 619 27.21 -17.99 -5.81
N VAL A 620 26.04 -18.59 -5.99
CA VAL A 620 25.73 -19.44 -7.16
C VAL A 620 25.90 -18.65 -8.45
N GLY A 621 25.37 -17.42 -8.50
CA GLY A 621 25.54 -16.55 -9.66
C GLY A 621 27.00 -16.21 -9.95
N ARG A 622 27.84 -16.00 -8.92
CA ARG A 622 29.28 -15.78 -9.12
C ARG A 622 29.95 -16.96 -9.83
N VAL A 623 29.66 -18.18 -9.38
CA VAL A 623 30.20 -19.40 -10.00
C VAL A 623 29.72 -19.54 -11.44
N ILE A 624 28.40 -19.57 -11.66
CA ILE A 624 27.79 -19.77 -12.99
C ILE A 624 28.26 -18.70 -13.98
N ASN A 625 28.20 -17.43 -13.61
CA ASN A 625 28.45 -16.32 -14.54
C ASN A 625 29.92 -16.23 -14.96
N SER A 626 30.85 -16.78 -14.17
CA SER A 626 32.29 -16.77 -14.42
C SER A 626 32.80 -18.03 -15.13
N ASP A 627 31.97 -19.07 -15.29
CA ASP A 627 32.39 -20.33 -15.91
C ASP A 627 32.52 -20.21 -17.44
N PRO A 628 33.74 -20.38 -18.01
CA PRO A 628 33.99 -20.27 -19.45
C PRO A 628 33.43 -21.44 -20.28
N VAL A 629 33.08 -22.57 -19.66
CA VAL A 629 32.41 -23.71 -20.30
C VAL A 629 30.94 -23.38 -20.53
N ILE A 630 30.30 -22.71 -19.56
CA ILE A 630 28.88 -22.35 -19.63
C ILE A 630 28.63 -21.13 -20.53
N ARG A 631 29.53 -20.12 -20.48
CA ARG A 631 29.44 -18.87 -21.25
C ARG A 631 28.10 -18.15 -21.05
N ASP A 632 27.32 -17.98 -22.11
CA ASP A 632 26.02 -17.28 -22.13
C ASP A 632 24.83 -18.26 -22.19
N ARG A 633 25.06 -19.57 -21.98
CA ARG A 633 23.99 -20.58 -21.95
C ARG A 633 23.20 -20.57 -20.64
N LEU A 634 23.84 -20.22 -19.54
CA LEU A 634 23.18 -20.00 -18.26
C LEU A 634 23.79 -18.76 -17.59
N LYS A 635 22.95 -17.82 -17.19
CA LYS A 635 23.32 -16.70 -16.32
C LYS A 635 22.36 -16.61 -15.16
N LEU A 636 22.85 -16.19 -14.00
CA LEU A 636 22.03 -15.90 -12.82
C LEU A 636 22.28 -14.46 -12.38
N ALA A 637 21.22 -13.65 -12.35
CA ALA A 637 21.25 -12.27 -11.88
C ALA A 637 20.33 -12.11 -10.66
N PHE A 638 20.79 -11.36 -9.66
CA PHE A 638 19.96 -10.89 -8.55
C PHE A 638 19.94 -9.37 -8.57
N LEU A 639 18.81 -8.77 -8.95
CA LEU A 639 18.66 -7.32 -8.98
C LEU A 639 18.33 -6.78 -7.56
N PRO A 640 19.11 -5.81 -7.06
CA PRO A 640 18.88 -5.22 -5.75
C PRO A 640 17.66 -4.29 -5.78
N ASN A 641 17.15 -4.00 -4.59
CA ASN A 641 16.14 -2.99 -4.30
C ASN A 641 14.87 -3.09 -5.15
N TYR A 642 14.32 -4.31 -5.23
CA TYR A 642 13.04 -4.54 -5.91
C TYR A 642 11.94 -3.61 -5.37
N ASN A 643 11.35 -2.83 -6.26
CA ASN A 643 10.26 -1.88 -6.03
C ASN A 643 9.35 -1.79 -7.28
N VAL A 644 8.40 -0.85 -7.30
CA VAL A 644 7.47 -0.67 -8.42
C VAL A 644 8.22 -0.32 -9.72
N SER A 645 9.16 0.63 -9.67
CA SER A 645 9.95 1.01 -10.83
C SER A 645 10.77 -0.14 -11.43
N ALA A 646 11.37 -0.99 -10.58
CA ALA A 646 12.05 -2.20 -11.04
C ALA A 646 11.08 -3.19 -11.69
N ALA A 647 9.90 -3.39 -11.09
CA ALA A 647 8.87 -4.28 -11.62
C ALA A 647 8.36 -3.83 -13.00
N GLU A 648 8.21 -2.51 -13.23
CA GLU A 648 7.79 -1.94 -14.52
C GLU A 648 8.77 -2.26 -15.67
N ILE A 649 10.03 -2.59 -15.38
CA ILE A 649 11.03 -2.99 -16.37
C ILE A 649 11.12 -4.52 -16.48
N ILE A 650 11.07 -5.23 -15.34
CA ILE A 650 11.26 -6.68 -15.29
C ILE A 650 10.07 -7.43 -15.88
N VAL A 651 8.84 -7.06 -15.51
CA VAL A 651 7.62 -7.79 -15.91
C VAL A 651 7.42 -7.82 -17.44
N PRO A 652 7.54 -6.70 -18.18
CA PRO A 652 7.41 -6.71 -19.64
C PRO A 652 8.47 -7.55 -20.37
N ALA A 653 9.62 -7.79 -19.74
CA ALA A 653 10.75 -8.52 -20.31
C ALA A 653 10.77 -10.03 -19.98
N ALA A 654 10.03 -10.47 -18.95
CA ALA A 654 9.99 -11.87 -18.54
C ALA A 654 9.39 -12.77 -19.64
N ASP A 655 10.02 -13.91 -19.92
CA ASP A 655 9.45 -14.97 -20.77
C ASP A 655 8.72 -16.01 -19.90
N LEU A 656 9.30 -16.33 -18.75
CA LEU A 656 8.74 -17.23 -17.73
C LEU A 656 8.74 -16.52 -16.38
N SER A 657 7.64 -16.65 -15.62
CA SER A 657 7.52 -16.11 -14.27
C SER A 657 7.25 -17.22 -13.26
N GLU A 658 8.08 -17.31 -12.23
CA GLU A 658 8.05 -18.39 -11.24
C GLU A 658 7.05 -18.12 -10.12
N GLN A 659 5.93 -18.86 -10.13
CA GLN A 659 4.86 -18.82 -9.11
C GLN A 659 4.81 -20.12 -8.28
N ILE A 660 5.96 -20.46 -7.70
CA ILE A 660 6.22 -21.73 -7.04
C ILE A 660 6.03 -21.67 -5.51
N SER A 661 5.00 -21.01 -4.97
CA SER A 661 4.71 -21.18 -3.53
C SER A 661 4.38 -22.64 -3.20
N THR A 662 4.54 -23.05 -1.94
CA THR A 662 3.91 -24.30 -1.46
C THR A 662 2.40 -24.21 -1.65
N ALA A 663 1.74 -25.26 -2.15
CA ALA A 663 0.30 -25.23 -2.37
C ALA A 663 -0.44 -24.98 -1.04
N GLY A 664 -1.33 -23.97 -1.04
CA GLY A 664 -2.06 -23.53 0.17
C GLY A 664 -1.43 -22.35 0.94
N MET A 665 -0.27 -21.83 0.51
CA MET A 665 0.50 -20.77 1.20
C MET A 665 0.74 -19.49 0.38
#